data_AF-A0AAW2DAM1-F1
#
_entry.id   AF-A0AAW2DAM1-F1
#
_cell.length_a   1.000
_cell.length_b   1.000
_cell.length_c   1.000
_cell.angle_alpha   90.00
_cell.angle_beta   90.00
_cell.angle_gamma   90.00
#
_symmetry.space_group_name_H-M   'P 1'
#
loop_
_entity.id
_entity.type
_entity.pdbx_description
1 polymer ?
#
loop_
_entity_poly.entity_id
_entity_poly.type
_entity_poly.pdbx_seq_one_letter_code
_entity_poly.pdbx_strand_id
1 'polypeptide(L)'
;MTTVSATSSGLVWFRLSFGTSKIERRRSHGGGVADRRFGERSSEFEEVAEVADGSSTVGAVCAVRRDNSAKTDIPMGNLVEQGAKSGGDMESAQGKNQALREAGAVVPTSYEALEAVIKETFEKLVEGGNITAVKEVTPPQIPEDLNTAIKSGKVRAPTHIISTISDDRGEEPCYAGVPMSSIVEQGYGVGDVISLLWFKRSLPRYCTKFIEICIMLCADHGPCVSGAHNTIVTARAGKDLVSSLVSGLLTIGPRFGGAIDDAARYFKDAYDRNLTPYEFVESMKKKGIRVPGIGHRYGEIFTAVECSPSKRLMIIWEREVNKNDVLVMTPQIFLDVLRKAFLSPEAVCLMITDECHRATGNHPYTKIMKEFYHNSDKKPKIFGMTASPVVRKAGVSSIVDCEGQISELENILDSQIYTVGDRTEIEVYVPSAKETCRFYDQAQFPNLDLKGKIEALCSKFDASLLELQGSLQSNYKDTDDKFNMLRKRLSNDQAKVLYCLDDLGLMCAYEAVKVCLENVPNSNSECEVYREIEEGIHVPNCSCVIRFDLPKTVRSYVQSRGRARQDNSQFVMMLERGNTKQRDQLFDIIRSERSMTDTAMNRDPDAHILKACTTEEVNAYHVEATGASITADSSVNLIHRYCEKLPGDKYFVPKPKFHISLIEGSYECKMTLPPNAAFQCIVGPSSRNSHLAKQLVCLEACKKLHQMGALDDHLLPSIIELPEKNLIVKSKESASGAGKYTLGV
;
A
#
# COMPACT_ATOMS: atom_id res chain seq x y z
N MET A 1 -54.96 -16.53 -16.55
CA MET A 1 -54.17 -17.71 -16.13
C MET A 1 -52.77 -17.24 -15.78
N THR A 2 -52.51 -17.02 -14.50
CA THR A 2 -51.16 -16.73 -13.99
C THR A 2 -50.58 -18.06 -13.56
N THR A 3 -49.49 -18.49 -14.20
CA THR A 3 -48.69 -19.64 -13.78
C THR A 3 -48.17 -19.38 -12.38
N VAL A 4 -48.80 -20.00 -11.38
CA VAL A 4 -48.20 -20.21 -10.06
C VAL A 4 -47.42 -21.50 -10.14
N SER A 5 -46.11 -21.40 -9.95
CA SER A 5 -45.23 -22.54 -9.77
C SER A 5 -45.74 -23.38 -8.60
N ALA A 6 -46.16 -24.61 -8.88
CA ALA A 6 -46.47 -25.59 -7.85
C ALA A 6 -45.17 -26.00 -7.17
N THR A 7 -44.96 -25.52 -5.94
CA THR A 7 -44.05 -26.16 -5.00
C THR A 7 -44.66 -27.49 -4.56
N SER A 8 -43.86 -28.55 -4.64
CA SER A 8 -44.20 -29.91 -4.24
C SER A 8 -44.37 -30.01 -2.72
N SER A 9 -45.46 -30.70 -2.31
CA SER A 9 -46.00 -30.99 -0.96
C SER A 9 -46.78 -29.87 -0.25
N GLY A 10 -47.95 -30.22 0.29
CA GLY A 10 -48.87 -29.33 1.04
C GLY A 10 -50.28 -29.23 0.43
N LEU A 11 -51.31 -29.48 1.24
CA LEU A 11 -52.76 -29.40 0.98
C LEU A 11 -53.19 -28.46 -0.19
N VAL A 12 -54.05 -28.93 -1.10
CA VAL A 12 -54.72 -28.04 -2.08
C VAL A 12 -56.11 -27.68 -1.56
N TRP A 13 -56.26 -26.46 -1.03
CA TRP A 13 -57.53 -25.92 -0.53
C TRP A 13 -58.13 -24.95 -1.56
N PHE A 14 -59.38 -25.16 -1.96
CA PHE A 14 -60.14 -24.18 -2.74
C PHE A 14 -61.25 -23.58 -1.86
N ARG A 15 -60.99 -22.41 -1.27
CA ARG A 15 -62.03 -21.60 -0.59
C ARG A 15 -62.74 -20.74 -1.64
N LEU A 16 -63.99 -21.06 -1.96
CA LEU A 16 -64.86 -20.17 -2.72
C LEU A 16 -65.40 -19.06 -1.79
N SER A 17 -64.57 -18.07 -1.47
CA SER A 17 -64.99 -16.93 -0.63
C SER A 17 -65.87 -15.95 -1.40
N PHE A 18 -67.13 -15.83 -1.01
CA PHE A 18 -68.02 -14.75 -1.42
C PHE A 18 -67.73 -13.49 -0.59
N GLY A 19 -67.55 -12.37 -1.27
CA GLY A 19 -67.12 -11.13 -0.66
C GLY A 19 -68.13 -10.56 0.33
N THR A 20 -67.79 -10.57 1.61
CA THR A 20 -68.03 -9.45 2.54
C THR A 20 -67.01 -9.51 3.68
N SER A 21 -66.44 -8.36 4.03
CA SER A 21 -65.58 -8.03 5.18
C SER A 21 -64.21 -8.75 5.31
N LYS A 22 -63.15 -7.97 5.02
CA LYS A 22 -61.77 -8.18 5.49
C LYS A 22 -61.77 -8.33 7.02
N ILE A 23 -61.35 -9.48 7.53
CA ILE A 23 -60.80 -9.61 8.88
C ILE A 23 -59.27 -9.57 8.74
N GLU A 24 -58.69 -8.41 9.03
CA GLU A 24 -57.24 -8.23 9.13
C GLU A 24 -56.71 -8.94 10.38
N ARG A 25 -55.97 -10.05 10.21
CA ARG A 25 -55.08 -10.56 11.27
C ARG A 25 -53.88 -9.61 11.38
N ARG A 26 -53.92 -8.71 12.37
CA ARG A 26 -52.75 -7.97 12.87
C ARG A 26 -51.71 -8.95 13.41
N ARG A 27 -50.54 -9.06 12.76
CA ARG A 27 -49.32 -9.58 13.42
C ARG A 27 -48.64 -8.43 14.15
N SER A 28 -48.89 -8.31 15.46
CA SER A 28 -48.07 -7.50 16.35
C SER A 28 -46.70 -8.15 16.53
N HIS A 29 -45.64 -7.44 16.13
CA HIS A 29 -44.28 -7.73 16.57
C HIS A 29 -44.17 -7.39 18.05
N GLY A 30 -43.99 -8.40 18.89
CA GLY A 30 -43.69 -8.26 20.32
C GLY A 30 -42.84 -9.44 20.75
N GLY A 31 -41.57 -9.16 21.08
CA GLY A 31 -40.65 -10.15 21.62
C GLY A 31 -41.11 -10.66 22.99
N GLY A 32 -40.98 -11.96 23.20
CA GLY A 32 -41.26 -12.60 24.47
C GLY A 32 -40.95 -14.09 24.37
N VAL A 33 -39.86 -14.50 25.03
CA VAL A 33 -39.51 -15.90 25.25
C VAL A 33 -40.58 -16.52 26.13
N ALA A 34 -41.32 -17.50 25.62
CA ALA A 34 -42.22 -18.33 26.42
C ALA A 34 -42.16 -19.79 25.96
N ASP A 35 -41.66 -20.61 26.89
CA ASP A 35 -41.84 -22.04 27.13
C ASP A 35 -42.49 -22.91 26.04
N ARG A 36 -41.69 -23.81 25.47
CA ARG A 36 -42.15 -24.97 24.68
C ARG A 36 -42.67 -26.03 25.64
N ARG A 37 -43.99 -26.23 25.72
CA ARG A 37 -44.61 -27.51 26.10
C ARG A 37 -46.14 -27.49 25.85
N PHE A 38 -46.55 -27.63 24.60
CA PHE A 38 -47.86 -28.17 24.23
C PHE A 38 -47.70 -28.89 22.89
N GLY A 39 -48.16 -30.15 22.80
CA GLY A 39 -48.01 -31.01 21.63
C GLY A 39 -48.69 -30.41 20.40
N GLU A 40 -48.01 -30.45 19.27
CA GLU A 40 -48.54 -30.08 17.96
C GLU A 40 -49.75 -30.97 17.65
N ARG A 41 -50.97 -30.41 17.72
CA ARG A 41 -52.12 -30.99 17.04
C ARG A 41 -51.93 -30.71 15.55
N SER A 42 -52.05 -31.71 14.69
CA SER A 42 -51.90 -31.52 13.24
C SER A 42 -52.98 -30.56 12.72
N SER A 43 -52.57 -29.57 11.91
CA SER A 43 -53.40 -28.48 11.38
C SER A 43 -54.72 -28.93 10.74
N GLU A 44 -54.77 -30.13 10.17
CA GLU A 44 -55.94 -30.64 9.45
C GLU A 44 -57.06 -31.11 10.39
N PHE A 45 -56.76 -31.43 11.65
CA PHE A 45 -57.79 -31.78 12.64
C PHE A 45 -58.44 -30.53 13.28
N GLU A 46 -57.80 -29.36 13.21
CA GLU A 46 -58.46 -28.09 13.55
C GLU A 46 -59.53 -27.74 12.51
N GLU A 47 -59.27 -28.00 11.22
CA GLU A 47 -60.26 -27.79 10.15
C GLU A 47 -61.45 -28.76 10.22
N VAL A 48 -61.21 -30.02 10.61
CA VAL A 48 -62.28 -30.99 10.90
C VAL A 48 -63.20 -30.47 12.02
N ALA A 49 -62.65 -29.79 13.02
CA ALA A 49 -63.43 -29.19 14.10
C ALA A 49 -64.26 -27.98 13.61
N GLU A 50 -63.71 -27.13 12.73
CA GLU A 50 -64.43 -25.97 12.17
C GLU A 50 -65.58 -26.35 11.22
N VAL A 51 -65.47 -27.47 10.50
CA VAL A 51 -66.58 -27.99 9.69
C VAL A 51 -67.64 -28.66 10.59
N ALA A 52 -67.21 -29.39 11.62
CA ALA A 52 -68.12 -30.10 12.53
C ALA A 52 -68.88 -29.18 13.51
N ASP A 53 -68.30 -28.04 13.92
CA ASP A 53 -68.95 -27.07 14.81
C ASP A 53 -69.82 -26.03 14.08
N GLY A 54 -69.85 -26.05 12.74
CA GLY A 54 -70.64 -25.18 11.89
C GLY A 54 -70.05 -23.79 11.64
N SER A 55 -68.81 -23.53 12.05
CA SER A 55 -68.12 -22.26 11.80
C SER A 55 -67.69 -22.08 10.33
N SER A 56 -67.57 -23.16 9.56
CA SER A 56 -67.44 -23.12 8.10
C SER A 56 -68.75 -23.49 7.38
N THR A 57 -69.40 -22.51 6.75
CA THR A 57 -70.69 -22.67 6.04
C THR A 57 -70.57 -22.70 4.52
N VAL A 58 -69.34 -22.69 3.98
CA VAL A 58 -69.05 -22.68 2.54
C VAL A 58 -68.62 -24.08 2.11
N GLY A 59 -69.13 -24.59 0.98
CA GLY A 59 -68.77 -25.92 0.47
C GLY A 59 -67.26 -26.09 0.31
N ALA A 60 -66.66 -26.92 1.15
CA ALA A 60 -65.22 -27.18 1.15
C ALA A 60 -64.93 -28.50 0.42
N VAL A 61 -64.13 -28.41 -0.65
CA VAL A 61 -63.56 -29.59 -1.34
C VAL A 61 -62.14 -29.77 -0.84
N CYS A 62 -61.86 -30.89 -0.17
CA CYS A 62 -60.58 -31.14 0.48
C CYS A 62 -59.96 -32.46 0.00
N ALA A 63 -58.66 -32.47 -0.26
CA ALA A 63 -57.94 -33.70 -0.58
C ALA A 63 -56.53 -33.69 0.04
N VAL A 64 -56.22 -34.72 0.82
CA VAL A 64 -54.88 -34.98 1.35
C VAL A 64 -54.20 -35.98 0.42
N ARG A 65 -53.10 -35.57 -0.21
CA ARG A 65 -52.36 -36.42 -1.15
C ARG A 65 -51.66 -37.54 -0.37
N ARG A 66 -51.71 -38.75 -0.92
CA ARG A 66 -51.13 -39.95 -0.30
C ARG A 66 -49.60 -39.84 -0.23
N ASP A 67 -49.02 -40.15 0.93
CA ASP A 67 -47.66 -40.67 0.99
C ASP A 67 -47.70 -42.11 0.48
N ASN A 68 -47.09 -42.37 -0.67
CA ASN A 68 -46.88 -43.74 -1.14
C ASN A 68 -45.75 -44.38 -0.32
N SER A 69 -45.99 -44.68 0.96
CA SER A 69 -45.12 -45.54 1.76
C SER A 69 -45.75 -46.94 1.86
N ALA A 70 -45.61 -47.73 0.80
CA ALA A 70 -45.71 -49.17 0.94
C ALA A 70 -44.55 -49.63 1.83
N LYS A 71 -44.81 -49.85 3.13
CA LYS A 71 -44.08 -50.67 4.14
C LYS A 71 -42.53 -50.81 4.10
N THR A 72 -41.79 -50.01 3.37
CA THR A 72 -40.33 -50.06 3.27
C THR A 72 -39.79 -48.64 3.18
N ASP A 73 -38.87 -48.32 4.08
CA ASP A 73 -38.07 -47.09 4.09
C ASP A 73 -37.24 -46.97 2.79
N ILE A 74 -37.86 -46.46 1.72
CA ILE A 74 -37.15 -46.07 0.50
C ILE A 74 -37.29 -44.54 0.39
N PRO A 75 -36.20 -43.78 0.51
CA PRO A 75 -36.23 -42.35 0.28
C PRO A 75 -36.43 -42.10 -1.22
N MET A 76 -37.63 -41.66 -1.60
CA MET A 76 -37.90 -41.18 -2.95
C MET A 76 -37.15 -39.86 -3.17
N GLY A 77 -36.29 -39.84 -4.18
CA GLY A 77 -35.56 -38.65 -4.61
C GLY A 77 -36.49 -37.66 -5.30
N ASN A 78 -37.04 -36.72 -4.55
CA ASN A 78 -37.05 -35.28 -4.82
C ASN A 78 -37.92 -34.56 -3.78
N LEU A 79 -37.29 -33.67 -3.00
CA LEU A 79 -37.88 -32.64 -2.11
C LEU A 79 -38.96 -33.15 -1.14
N VAL A 80 -38.53 -33.85 -0.09
CA VAL A 80 -39.33 -34.07 1.12
C VAL A 80 -39.18 -32.84 2.02
N GLU A 81 -40.25 -32.06 2.22
CA GLU A 81 -40.33 -31.07 3.29
C GLU A 81 -40.16 -31.78 4.65
N GLN A 82 -39.40 -31.19 5.58
CA GLN A 82 -39.00 -31.82 6.86
C GLN A 82 -40.17 -32.18 7.82
N GLY A 83 -41.43 -32.03 7.41
CA GLY A 83 -42.64 -32.42 8.17
C GLY A 83 -43.51 -33.50 7.50
N ALA A 84 -43.17 -34.00 6.31
CA ALA A 84 -43.97 -35.01 5.60
C ALA A 84 -43.60 -36.45 6.03
N LYS A 85 -43.79 -36.77 7.32
CA LYS A 85 -43.60 -38.13 7.85
C LYS A 85 -44.77 -38.47 8.77
N SER A 86 -45.56 -39.48 8.41
CA SER A 86 -46.68 -39.93 9.26
C SER A 86 -46.16 -40.69 10.48
N GLY A 87 -46.38 -40.16 11.69
CA GLY A 87 -46.04 -40.78 12.97
C GLY A 87 -47.05 -41.82 13.47
N GLY A 88 -48.24 -41.92 12.86
CA GLY A 88 -49.26 -42.93 13.19
C GLY A 88 -50.45 -42.97 12.21
N ASP A 89 -51.37 -43.94 12.38
CA ASP A 89 -52.51 -44.17 11.48
C ASP A 89 -53.44 -42.94 11.34
N MET A 90 -53.59 -42.14 12.40
CA MET A 90 -54.35 -40.88 12.37
C MET A 90 -53.67 -39.75 11.59
N GLU A 91 -52.34 -39.78 11.46
CA GLU A 91 -51.57 -38.79 10.72
C GLU A 91 -51.41 -39.16 9.24
N SER A 92 -51.79 -40.39 8.87
CA SER A 92 -51.77 -40.85 7.49
C SER A 92 -52.75 -40.04 6.62
N ALA A 93 -52.40 -39.86 5.35
CA ALA A 93 -53.29 -39.21 4.38
C ALA A 93 -54.65 -39.92 4.25
N GLN A 94 -54.71 -41.23 4.50
CA GLN A 94 -55.97 -41.99 4.49
C GLN A 94 -56.83 -41.67 5.72
N GLY A 95 -56.23 -41.61 6.91
CA GLY A 95 -56.92 -41.22 8.15
C GLY A 95 -57.46 -39.79 8.07
N LYS A 96 -56.67 -38.85 7.55
CA LYS A 96 -57.09 -37.45 7.38
C LYS A 96 -58.22 -37.29 6.35
N ASN A 97 -58.13 -37.94 5.20
CA ASN A 97 -59.20 -37.91 4.18
C ASN A 97 -60.52 -38.51 4.70
N GLN A 98 -60.44 -39.56 5.53
CA GLN A 98 -61.62 -40.16 6.14
C GLN A 98 -62.27 -39.23 7.16
N ALA A 99 -61.48 -38.62 8.05
CA ALA A 99 -61.98 -37.66 9.04
C ALA A 99 -62.64 -36.44 8.39
N LEU A 100 -62.08 -35.92 7.30
CA LEU A 100 -62.66 -34.81 6.53
C LEU A 100 -64.00 -35.21 5.89
N ARG A 101 -64.09 -36.43 5.36
CA ARG A 101 -65.30 -36.95 4.73
C ARG A 101 -66.42 -37.16 5.76
N GLU A 102 -66.07 -37.60 6.97
CA GLU A 102 -66.98 -37.73 8.12
C GLU A 102 -67.46 -36.38 8.66
N ALA A 103 -66.62 -35.33 8.59
CA ALA A 103 -66.99 -33.97 8.97
C ALA A 103 -67.92 -33.27 7.97
N GLY A 104 -68.16 -33.85 6.79
CA GLY A 104 -69.03 -33.28 5.75
C GLY A 104 -68.29 -32.51 4.66
N ALA A 105 -66.96 -32.58 4.59
CA ALA A 105 -66.20 -32.05 3.46
C ALA A 105 -66.34 -32.96 2.23
N VAL A 106 -66.29 -32.35 1.04
CA VAL A 106 -66.32 -33.10 -0.22
C VAL A 106 -64.91 -33.60 -0.53
N VAL A 107 -64.66 -34.91 -0.32
CA VAL A 107 -63.32 -35.51 -0.47
C VAL A 107 -63.29 -36.46 -1.67
N PRO A 108 -62.47 -36.19 -2.71
CA PRO A 108 -62.40 -37.03 -3.90
C PRO A 108 -61.80 -38.41 -3.59
N THR A 109 -62.03 -39.37 -4.48
CA THR A 109 -61.53 -40.75 -4.34
C THR A 109 -60.04 -40.86 -4.66
N SER A 110 -59.50 -39.96 -5.49
CA SER A 110 -58.08 -39.84 -5.81
C SER A 110 -57.74 -38.39 -6.20
N TYR A 111 -56.45 -38.11 -6.41
CA TYR A 111 -56.01 -36.79 -6.87
C TYR A 111 -56.48 -36.49 -8.32
N GLU A 112 -56.54 -37.51 -9.17
CA GLU A 112 -57.03 -37.41 -10.54
C GLU A 112 -58.53 -37.10 -10.59
N ALA A 113 -59.30 -37.56 -9.60
CA ALA A 113 -60.72 -37.26 -9.48
C ALA A 113 -61.01 -35.86 -8.92
N LEU A 114 -59.99 -35.12 -8.46
CA LEU A 114 -60.16 -33.81 -7.82
C LEU A 114 -60.79 -32.78 -8.77
N GLU A 115 -60.36 -32.74 -10.03
CA GLU A 115 -60.91 -31.81 -11.03
C GLU A 115 -62.42 -32.03 -11.25
N ALA A 116 -62.85 -33.28 -11.37
CA ALA A 116 -64.25 -33.64 -11.57
C ALA A 116 -65.11 -33.26 -10.36
N VAL A 117 -64.61 -33.52 -9.15
CA VAL A 117 -65.34 -33.21 -7.90
C VAL A 117 -65.44 -31.70 -7.65
N ILE A 118 -64.39 -30.93 -7.96
CA ILE A 118 -64.44 -29.46 -7.91
C ILE A 118 -65.49 -28.94 -8.88
N LYS A 119 -65.49 -29.44 -10.12
CA LYS A 119 -66.45 -29.06 -11.16
C LYS A 119 -67.89 -29.36 -10.75
N GLU A 120 -68.17 -30.58 -10.28
CA GLU A 120 -69.50 -30.99 -9.83
C GLU A 120 -69.99 -30.13 -8.65
N THR A 121 -69.10 -29.83 -7.69
CA THR A 121 -69.42 -28.98 -6.54
C THR A 121 -69.72 -27.54 -6.97
N PHE A 122 -68.95 -26.99 -7.91
CA PHE A 122 -69.19 -25.67 -8.49
C PHE A 122 -70.54 -25.61 -9.23
N GLU A 123 -70.83 -26.60 -10.07
CA GLU A 123 -72.10 -26.70 -10.81
C GLU A 123 -73.31 -26.75 -9.85
N LYS A 124 -73.24 -27.56 -8.78
CA LYS A 124 -74.28 -27.61 -7.74
C LYS A 124 -74.51 -26.27 -7.05
N LEU A 125 -73.44 -25.51 -6.80
CA LEU A 125 -73.53 -24.19 -6.15
C LEU A 125 -74.06 -23.10 -7.11
N VAL A 126 -73.82 -23.23 -8.42
CA VAL A 126 -74.41 -22.37 -9.46
C VAL A 126 -75.90 -22.69 -9.64
N GLU A 127 -76.28 -23.98 -9.72
CA GLU A 127 -77.69 -24.41 -9.80
C GLU A 127 -78.48 -24.02 -8.54
N GLY A 128 -77.85 -24.08 -7.36
CA GLY A 128 -78.41 -23.63 -6.10
C GLY A 128 -78.55 -22.10 -5.97
N GLY A 129 -78.11 -21.32 -6.96
CA GLY A 129 -78.20 -19.85 -6.96
C GLY A 129 -77.21 -19.14 -6.04
N ASN A 130 -76.29 -19.89 -5.40
CA ASN A 130 -75.30 -19.34 -4.48
C ASN A 130 -74.11 -18.71 -5.21
N ILE A 131 -73.87 -19.07 -6.48
CA ILE A 131 -72.79 -18.53 -7.32
C ILE A 131 -73.36 -18.07 -8.65
N THR A 132 -73.13 -16.80 -8.99
CA THR A 132 -73.38 -16.29 -10.34
C THR A 132 -72.12 -16.47 -11.18
N ALA A 133 -72.21 -17.20 -12.28
CA ALA A 133 -71.09 -17.38 -13.21
C ALA A 133 -70.69 -16.01 -13.80
N VAL A 134 -69.52 -15.51 -13.40
CA VAL A 134 -68.96 -14.26 -13.96
C VAL A 134 -68.48 -14.53 -15.37
N LYS A 135 -68.90 -13.71 -16.34
CA LYS A 135 -68.42 -13.79 -17.73
C LYS A 135 -66.91 -13.58 -17.76
N GLU A 136 -66.17 -14.54 -18.30
CA GLU A 136 -64.71 -14.49 -18.38
C GLU A 136 -64.27 -13.26 -19.19
N VAL A 137 -63.50 -12.37 -18.55
CA VAL A 137 -62.95 -11.17 -19.17
C VAL A 137 -61.58 -11.50 -19.72
N THR A 138 -61.31 -11.19 -20.99
CA THR A 138 -59.98 -11.38 -21.57
C THR A 138 -58.99 -10.48 -20.84
N PRO A 139 -57.94 -11.04 -20.20
CA PRO A 139 -56.95 -10.24 -19.50
C PRO A 139 -56.21 -9.33 -20.50
N PRO A 140 -55.75 -8.14 -20.06
CA PRO A 140 -54.96 -7.26 -20.93
C PRO A 140 -53.68 -7.98 -21.36
N GLN A 141 -53.33 -7.86 -22.65
CA GLN A 141 -52.11 -8.47 -23.16
C GLN A 141 -50.88 -7.71 -22.66
N ILE A 142 -49.96 -8.45 -22.04
CA ILE A 142 -48.67 -7.94 -21.59
C ILE A 142 -47.66 -8.17 -22.73
N PRO A 143 -46.83 -7.18 -23.09
CA PRO A 143 -45.78 -7.37 -24.08
C PRO A 143 -44.86 -8.54 -23.69
N GLU A 144 -44.43 -9.31 -24.70
CA GLU A 144 -43.45 -10.38 -24.51
C GLU A 144 -42.10 -9.79 -24.06
N ASP A 145 -41.43 -10.47 -23.13
CA ASP A 145 -40.12 -10.06 -22.65
C ASP A 145 -39.08 -10.10 -23.79
N LEU A 146 -38.23 -9.07 -23.86
CA LEU A 146 -37.26 -8.91 -24.94
C LEU A 146 -36.29 -10.10 -25.03
N ASN A 147 -35.84 -10.66 -23.90
CA ASN A 147 -34.92 -11.80 -23.94
C ASN A 147 -35.60 -13.06 -24.48
N THR A 148 -36.90 -13.22 -24.20
CA THR A 148 -37.71 -14.33 -24.69
C THR A 148 -37.97 -14.20 -26.19
N ALA A 149 -38.24 -12.98 -26.66
CA ALA A 149 -38.40 -12.67 -28.08
C ALA A 149 -37.10 -12.85 -28.89
N ILE A 150 -35.94 -12.51 -28.31
CA ILE A 150 -34.62 -12.73 -28.94
C ILE A 150 -34.29 -14.22 -28.99
N LYS A 151 -34.47 -14.96 -27.89
CA LYS A 151 -34.20 -16.42 -27.84
C LYS A 151 -35.09 -17.23 -28.79
N SER A 152 -36.35 -16.81 -28.94
CA SER A 152 -37.29 -17.42 -29.90
C SER A 152 -37.06 -16.96 -31.34
N GLY A 153 -36.13 -16.03 -31.59
CA GLY A 153 -35.79 -15.52 -32.91
C GLY A 153 -36.83 -14.58 -33.53
N LYS A 154 -37.84 -14.15 -32.76
CA LYS A 154 -38.91 -13.23 -33.20
C LYS A 154 -38.39 -11.81 -33.43
N VAL A 155 -37.36 -11.41 -32.69
CA VAL A 155 -36.76 -10.08 -32.76
C VAL A 155 -35.24 -10.22 -32.84
N ARG A 156 -34.59 -9.41 -33.68
CA ARG A 156 -33.13 -9.25 -33.70
C ARG A 156 -32.78 -7.90 -33.10
N ALA A 157 -31.99 -7.90 -32.03
CA ALA A 157 -31.42 -6.68 -31.47
C ALA A 157 -30.04 -6.43 -32.12
N PRO A 158 -29.75 -5.21 -32.62
CA PRO A 158 -28.44 -4.88 -33.15
C PRO A 158 -27.39 -4.84 -32.03
N THR A 159 -26.16 -5.28 -32.33
CA THR A 159 -25.02 -5.15 -31.41
C THR A 159 -24.47 -3.72 -31.47
N HIS A 160 -24.38 -3.05 -30.32
CA HIS A 160 -23.87 -1.68 -30.24
C HIS A 160 -22.35 -1.59 -30.10
N ILE A 161 -21.71 -2.67 -29.62
CA ILE A 161 -20.27 -2.75 -29.38
C ILE A 161 -19.73 -3.99 -30.09
N ILE A 162 -18.59 -3.84 -30.76
CA ILE A 162 -17.86 -4.93 -31.39
C ILE A 162 -16.51 -5.06 -30.69
N SER A 163 -16.27 -6.20 -30.02
CA SER A 163 -14.95 -6.59 -29.51
C SER A 163 -14.29 -7.55 -30.50
N THR A 164 -13.01 -7.33 -30.80
CA THR A 164 -12.22 -8.21 -31.70
C THR A 164 -10.94 -8.74 -31.06
N ILE A 165 -10.70 -8.41 -29.79
CA ILE A 165 -9.43 -8.68 -29.09
C ILE A 165 -9.57 -9.75 -28.00
N SER A 166 -10.76 -9.90 -27.41
CA SER A 166 -11.06 -10.92 -26.41
C SER A 166 -12.52 -11.36 -26.49
N ASP A 167 -12.77 -12.62 -26.16
CA ASP A 167 -14.10 -13.19 -25.98
C ASP A 167 -14.13 -14.05 -24.71
N ASP A 168 -15.00 -13.68 -23.78
CA ASP A 168 -15.17 -14.29 -22.45
C ASP A 168 -16.52 -15.01 -22.31
N ARG A 169 -17.32 -15.09 -23.38
CA ARG A 169 -18.67 -15.68 -23.35
C ARG A 169 -18.67 -17.20 -23.54
N GLY A 170 -17.57 -17.76 -24.04
CA GLY A 170 -17.40 -19.20 -24.26
C GLY A 170 -17.12 -19.96 -22.97
N GLU A 171 -16.82 -21.25 -23.11
CA GLU A 171 -16.39 -22.12 -21.98
C GLU A 171 -15.08 -21.62 -21.35
N GLU A 172 -14.19 -21.02 -22.13
CA GLU A 172 -12.95 -20.40 -21.66
C GLU A 172 -12.68 -19.05 -22.34
N PRO A 173 -12.02 -18.11 -21.64
CA PRO A 173 -11.67 -16.82 -22.21
C PRO A 173 -10.61 -16.98 -23.30
N CYS A 174 -10.78 -16.22 -24.38
CA CYS A 174 -9.88 -16.25 -25.53
C CYS A 174 -9.29 -14.86 -25.80
N TYR A 175 -8.00 -14.79 -26.12
CA TYR A 175 -7.31 -13.58 -26.59
C TYR A 175 -7.00 -13.69 -28.07
N ALA A 176 -7.63 -12.83 -28.88
CA ALA A 176 -7.61 -12.88 -30.34
C ALA A 176 -7.90 -14.28 -30.92
N GLY A 177 -8.82 -15.01 -30.28
CA GLY A 177 -9.20 -16.39 -30.66
C GLY A 177 -8.26 -17.49 -30.14
N VAL A 178 -7.19 -17.14 -29.41
CA VAL A 178 -6.33 -18.11 -28.72
C VAL A 178 -6.89 -18.36 -27.32
N PRO A 179 -7.23 -19.61 -26.97
CA PRO A 179 -7.77 -19.91 -25.65
C PRO A 179 -6.72 -19.73 -24.54
N MET A 180 -7.17 -19.31 -23.35
CA MET A 180 -6.28 -19.03 -22.22
C MET A 180 -5.45 -20.24 -21.80
N SER A 181 -6.02 -21.44 -21.83
CA SER A 181 -5.31 -22.70 -21.58
C SER A 181 -4.07 -22.85 -22.47
N SER A 182 -4.22 -22.59 -23.77
CA SER A 182 -3.12 -22.66 -24.75
C SER A 182 -2.02 -21.64 -24.48
N ILE A 183 -2.36 -20.43 -24.00
CA ILE A 183 -1.38 -19.38 -23.66
C ILE A 183 -0.50 -19.85 -22.50
N VAL A 184 -1.11 -20.44 -21.46
CA VAL A 184 -0.40 -20.94 -20.28
C VAL A 184 0.45 -22.16 -20.62
N GLU A 185 -0.12 -23.15 -21.32
CA GLU A 185 0.58 -24.40 -21.67
C GLU A 185 1.79 -24.18 -22.58
N GLN A 186 1.67 -23.25 -23.54
CA GLN A 186 2.75 -22.93 -24.47
C GLN A 186 3.79 -21.96 -23.87
N GLY A 187 3.60 -21.52 -22.62
CA GLY A 187 4.54 -20.66 -21.91
C GLY A 187 4.67 -19.27 -22.53
N TYR A 188 3.55 -18.69 -22.98
CA TYR A 188 3.52 -17.35 -23.54
C TYR A 188 3.83 -16.31 -22.46
N GLY A 189 4.73 -15.38 -22.78
CA GLY A 189 5.10 -14.28 -21.91
C GLY A 189 4.14 -13.09 -22.02
N VAL A 190 4.43 -12.04 -21.27
CA VAL A 190 3.65 -10.78 -21.31
C VAL A 190 3.72 -10.17 -22.71
N GLY A 191 4.87 -10.26 -23.39
CA GLY A 191 5.02 -9.77 -24.76
C GLY A 191 4.14 -10.52 -25.77
N ASP A 192 3.95 -11.83 -25.58
CA ASP A 192 3.10 -12.65 -26.45
C ASP A 192 1.61 -12.33 -26.23
N VAL A 193 1.18 -12.09 -24.99
CA VAL A 193 -0.19 -11.66 -24.68
C VAL A 193 -0.47 -10.27 -25.25
N ILE A 194 0.47 -9.32 -25.12
CA ILE A 194 0.37 -8.00 -25.77
C ILE A 194 0.27 -8.15 -27.29
N SER A 195 1.03 -9.09 -27.87
CA SER A 195 0.96 -9.39 -29.30
C SER A 195 -0.46 -9.74 -29.75
N LEU A 196 -1.12 -10.64 -29.02
CA LEU A 196 -2.49 -11.07 -29.31
C LEU A 196 -3.49 -9.93 -29.10
N LEU A 197 -3.46 -9.25 -27.96
CA LEU A 197 -4.47 -8.25 -27.61
C LEU A 197 -4.35 -6.97 -28.46
N TRP A 198 -3.13 -6.50 -28.74
CA TRP A 198 -2.95 -5.22 -29.43
C TRP A 198 -2.83 -5.38 -30.95
N PHE A 199 -2.14 -6.43 -31.42
CA PHE A 199 -1.90 -6.64 -32.84
C PHE A 199 -2.76 -7.75 -33.46
N LYS A 200 -3.56 -8.46 -32.66
CA LYS A 200 -4.45 -9.55 -33.10
C LYS A 200 -3.74 -10.65 -33.88
N ARG A 201 -2.47 -10.90 -33.53
CA ARG A 201 -1.63 -11.93 -34.15
C ARG A 201 -0.53 -12.39 -33.20
N SER A 202 -0.05 -13.60 -33.39
CA SER A 202 1.17 -14.07 -32.74
C SER A 202 2.39 -13.50 -33.47
N LEU A 203 3.18 -12.68 -32.79
CA LEU A 203 4.43 -12.15 -33.31
C LEU A 203 5.57 -13.14 -33.05
N PRO A 204 6.65 -13.10 -33.85
CA PRO A 204 7.84 -13.90 -33.60
C PRO A 204 8.42 -13.65 -32.20
N ARG A 205 8.99 -14.68 -31.58
CA ARG A 205 9.50 -14.64 -30.20
C ARG A 205 10.53 -13.54 -29.92
N TYR A 206 11.30 -13.12 -30.93
CA TYR A 206 12.25 -12.01 -30.76
C TYR A 206 11.52 -10.66 -30.65
N CYS A 207 10.39 -10.47 -31.34
CA CYS A 207 9.55 -9.28 -31.23
C CYS A 207 8.88 -9.21 -29.85
N THR A 208 8.35 -10.33 -29.37
CA THR A 208 7.65 -10.36 -28.07
C THR A 208 8.62 -10.15 -26.91
N LYS A 209 9.82 -10.73 -26.99
CA LYS A 209 10.94 -10.39 -26.09
C LYS A 209 11.36 -8.92 -26.18
N PHE A 210 11.39 -8.33 -27.37
CA PHE A 210 11.71 -6.92 -27.54
C PHE A 210 10.67 -6.01 -26.85
N ILE A 211 9.38 -6.34 -26.96
CA ILE A 211 8.31 -5.64 -26.25
C ILE A 211 8.54 -5.71 -24.73
N GLU A 212 8.87 -6.87 -24.18
CA GLU A 212 9.19 -7.03 -22.76
C GLU A 212 10.38 -6.18 -22.32
N ILE A 213 11.46 -6.16 -23.12
CA ILE A 213 12.62 -5.31 -22.86
C ILE A 213 12.22 -3.82 -22.85
N CYS A 214 11.38 -3.38 -23.80
CA CYS A 214 10.88 -2.00 -23.80
C CYS A 214 10.09 -1.67 -22.52
N ILE A 215 9.25 -2.58 -22.03
CA ILE A 215 8.50 -2.39 -20.77
C ILE A 215 9.47 -2.28 -19.59
N MET A 216 10.48 -3.16 -19.52
CA MET A 216 11.49 -3.13 -18.45
C MET A 216 12.31 -1.84 -18.45
N LEU A 217 12.73 -1.36 -19.62
CA LEU A 217 13.52 -0.14 -19.74
C LEU A 217 12.70 1.12 -19.41
N CYS A 218 11.39 1.10 -19.66
CA CYS A 218 10.49 2.21 -19.38
C CYS A 218 9.82 2.12 -18.00
N ALA A 219 10.14 1.13 -17.18
CA ALA A 219 9.44 0.86 -15.93
C ALA A 219 9.49 2.02 -14.94
N ASP A 220 10.65 2.66 -14.77
CA ASP A 220 10.79 3.88 -13.97
C ASP A 220 12.04 4.68 -14.39
N HIS A 221 11.96 6.01 -14.24
CA HIS A 221 13.05 6.95 -14.48
C HIS A 221 13.30 7.89 -13.29
N GLY A 222 12.80 7.49 -12.12
CA GLY A 222 12.96 8.19 -10.85
C GLY A 222 11.85 9.19 -10.54
N PRO A 223 11.77 9.67 -9.29
CA PRO A 223 10.61 10.39 -8.76
C PRO A 223 10.46 11.83 -9.29
N CYS A 224 11.48 12.35 -9.97
CA CYS A 224 11.52 13.74 -10.44
C CYS A 224 10.82 13.94 -11.80
N VAL A 225 10.40 12.88 -12.48
CA VAL A 225 9.65 12.98 -13.73
C VAL A 225 8.19 13.30 -13.47
N SER A 226 7.51 13.97 -14.41
CA SER A 226 6.15 14.51 -14.21
C SER A 226 5.15 13.47 -13.72
N GLY A 227 5.12 12.27 -14.30
CA GLY A 227 4.21 11.21 -13.90
C GLY A 227 4.45 10.71 -12.48
N ALA A 228 5.70 10.35 -12.17
CA ALA A 228 6.07 9.86 -10.84
C ALA A 228 5.80 10.93 -9.76
N HIS A 229 6.15 12.19 -10.03
CA HIS A 229 5.90 13.29 -9.11
C HIS A 229 4.42 13.45 -8.78
N ASN A 230 3.55 13.46 -9.80
CA ASN A 230 2.10 13.59 -9.61
C ASN A 230 1.52 12.40 -8.84
N THR A 231 1.96 11.17 -9.14
CA THR A 231 1.55 9.97 -8.39
C THR A 231 1.96 10.06 -6.92
N ILE A 232 3.20 10.46 -6.65
CA ILE A 232 3.70 10.63 -5.27
C ILE A 232 2.91 11.70 -4.52
N VAL A 233 2.68 12.86 -5.13
CA VAL A 233 1.90 13.95 -4.50
C VAL A 233 0.47 13.50 -4.20
N THR A 234 -0.15 12.78 -5.12
CA THR A 234 -1.54 12.30 -4.99
C THR A 234 -1.65 11.21 -3.92
N ALA A 235 -0.71 10.27 -3.88
CA ALA A 235 -0.63 9.28 -2.81
C ALA A 235 -0.40 9.93 -1.45
N ARG A 236 0.48 10.95 -1.37
CA ARG A 236 0.71 11.74 -0.15
C ARG A 236 -0.50 12.54 0.30
N ALA A 237 -1.45 12.82 -0.60
CA ALA A 237 -2.74 13.42 -0.27
C ALA A 237 -3.76 12.40 0.28
N GLY A 238 -3.34 11.15 0.54
CA GLY A 238 -4.21 10.10 1.09
C GLY A 238 -5.15 9.47 0.07
N LYS A 239 -4.84 9.58 -1.23
CA LYS A 239 -5.63 8.96 -2.30
C LYS A 239 -5.23 7.50 -2.49
N ASP A 240 -6.18 6.69 -2.95
CA ASP A 240 -6.00 5.28 -3.25
C ASP A 240 -5.05 5.04 -4.42
N LEU A 241 -4.65 3.78 -4.62
CA LEU A 241 -3.69 3.37 -5.64
C LEU A 241 -4.14 3.79 -7.04
N VAL A 242 -5.41 3.57 -7.38
CA VAL A 242 -5.94 3.87 -8.72
C VAL A 242 -5.91 5.38 -8.98
N SER A 243 -6.42 6.19 -8.05
CA SER A 243 -6.37 7.65 -8.20
C SER A 243 -4.94 8.18 -8.31
N SER A 244 -4.02 7.64 -7.50
CA SER A 244 -2.62 8.06 -7.49
C SER A 244 -1.91 7.67 -8.79
N LEU A 245 -2.14 6.45 -9.29
CA LEU A 245 -1.62 5.99 -10.58
C LEU A 245 -2.16 6.85 -11.73
N VAL A 246 -3.49 7.05 -11.79
CA VAL A 246 -4.15 7.82 -12.87
C VAL A 246 -3.66 9.28 -12.88
N SER A 247 -3.46 9.89 -11.72
CA SER A 247 -2.91 11.25 -11.61
C SER A 247 -1.53 11.39 -12.28
N GLY A 248 -0.69 10.36 -12.16
CA GLY A 248 0.59 10.30 -12.88
C GLY A 248 0.44 9.99 -14.36
N LEU A 249 -0.39 9.01 -14.72
CA LEU A 249 -0.64 8.61 -16.11
C LEU A 249 -1.22 9.74 -16.96
N LEU A 250 -2.05 10.61 -16.39
CA LEU A 250 -2.61 11.79 -17.07
C LEU A 250 -1.56 12.85 -17.44
N THR A 251 -0.33 12.72 -16.93
CA THR A 251 0.79 13.56 -17.37
C THR A 251 1.46 13.04 -18.65
N ILE A 252 1.21 11.77 -19.02
CA ILE A 252 1.78 11.16 -20.22
C ILE A 252 1.10 11.79 -21.44
N GLY A 253 1.93 12.36 -22.31
CA GLY A 253 1.49 13.13 -23.47
C GLY A 253 2.68 13.72 -24.23
N PRO A 254 2.50 14.81 -24.99
CA PRO A 254 3.51 15.29 -25.95
C PRO A 254 4.83 15.71 -25.30
N ARG A 255 4.82 16.15 -24.03
CA ARG A 255 6.03 16.60 -23.32
C ARG A 255 6.66 15.55 -22.40
N PHE A 256 5.91 14.51 -22.04
CA PHE A 256 6.35 13.46 -21.14
C PHE A 256 5.85 12.10 -21.68
N GLY A 257 6.77 11.25 -22.12
CA GLY A 257 6.46 9.96 -22.76
C GLY A 257 6.20 10.01 -24.27
N GLY A 258 5.68 11.12 -24.82
CA GLY A 258 5.31 11.24 -26.23
C GLY A 258 6.45 11.21 -27.26
N ALA A 259 7.69 11.41 -26.82
CA ALA A 259 8.85 11.44 -27.72
C ALA A 259 9.10 10.11 -28.47
N ILE A 260 8.64 8.98 -27.93
CA ILE A 260 8.76 7.66 -28.57
C ILE A 260 7.90 7.61 -29.83
N ASP A 261 6.63 8.01 -29.72
CA ASP A 261 5.67 8.02 -30.83
C ASP A 261 6.07 9.06 -31.89
N ASP A 262 6.47 10.25 -31.46
CA ASP A 262 6.97 11.28 -32.37
C ASP A 262 8.23 10.83 -33.11
N ALA A 263 9.22 10.24 -32.43
CA ALA A 263 10.40 9.73 -33.09
C ALA A 263 10.03 8.68 -34.14
N ALA A 264 9.22 7.67 -33.77
CA ALA A 264 8.77 6.65 -34.71
C ALA A 264 8.09 7.26 -35.95
N ARG A 265 7.19 8.24 -35.76
CA ARG A 265 6.48 8.93 -36.84
C ARG A 265 7.43 9.69 -37.77
N TYR A 266 8.29 10.56 -37.22
CA TYR A 266 9.17 11.41 -38.02
C TYR A 266 10.27 10.62 -38.74
N PHE A 267 10.90 9.64 -38.07
CA PHE A 267 11.90 8.80 -38.72
C PHE A 267 11.29 7.90 -39.80
N LYS A 268 10.10 7.33 -39.55
CA LYS A 268 9.39 6.54 -40.55
C LYS A 268 9.00 7.38 -41.77
N ASP A 269 8.42 8.56 -41.56
CA ASP A 269 8.02 9.45 -42.66
C ASP A 269 9.21 9.96 -43.48
N ALA A 270 10.36 10.19 -42.86
CA ALA A 270 11.60 10.51 -43.59
C ALA A 270 12.10 9.34 -44.43
N TYR A 271 12.07 8.12 -43.86
CA TYR A 271 12.45 6.89 -44.54
C TYR A 271 11.52 6.57 -45.71
N ASP A 272 10.20 6.61 -45.50
CA ASP A 272 9.19 6.32 -46.52
C ASP A 272 9.26 7.31 -47.70
N ARG A 273 9.72 8.54 -47.45
CA ARG A 273 9.97 9.57 -48.49
C ARG A 273 11.36 9.50 -49.11
N ASN A 274 12.17 8.51 -48.74
CA ASN A 274 13.56 8.34 -49.20
C ASN A 274 14.45 9.57 -49.00
N LEU A 275 14.21 10.34 -47.92
CA LEU A 275 15.09 11.47 -47.58
C LEU A 275 16.43 10.94 -47.07
N THR A 276 17.53 11.56 -47.49
CA THR A 276 18.82 11.30 -46.85
C THR A 276 18.81 11.82 -45.41
N PRO A 277 19.63 11.26 -44.50
CA PRO A 277 19.71 11.77 -43.12
C PRO A 277 20.01 13.27 -43.03
N TYR A 278 20.83 13.79 -43.95
CA TYR A 278 21.15 15.22 -44.03
C TYR A 278 19.93 16.06 -44.42
N GLU A 279 19.20 15.67 -45.47
CA GLU A 279 17.98 16.36 -45.90
C GLU A 279 16.89 16.33 -44.84
N PHE A 280 16.74 15.20 -44.13
CA PHE A 280 15.81 15.09 -43.02
C PHE A 280 16.13 16.12 -41.92
N VAL A 281 17.39 16.17 -41.45
CA VAL A 281 17.82 17.10 -40.40
C VAL A 281 17.66 18.56 -40.85
N GLU A 282 18.05 18.89 -42.08
CA GLU A 282 17.87 20.24 -42.63
C GLU A 282 16.38 20.60 -42.79
N SER A 283 15.53 19.65 -43.15
CA SER A 283 14.07 19.89 -43.22
C SER A 283 13.46 20.20 -41.84
N MET A 284 13.93 19.51 -40.79
CA MET A 284 13.48 19.73 -39.41
C MET A 284 13.98 21.07 -38.86
N LYS A 285 15.25 21.40 -39.15
CA LYS A 285 15.86 22.69 -38.82
C LYS A 285 15.14 23.86 -39.50
N LYS A 286 14.83 23.75 -40.80
CA LYS A 286 14.05 24.77 -41.54
C LYS A 286 12.66 24.99 -40.94
N LYS A 287 12.03 23.95 -40.40
CA LYS A 287 10.74 24.03 -39.70
C LYS A 287 10.86 24.56 -38.26
N GLY A 288 12.07 24.71 -37.73
CA GLY A 288 12.30 25.09 -36.33
C GLY A 288 11.95 24.00 -35.33
N ILE A 289 11.87 22.74 -35.75
CA ILE A 289 11.48 21.60 -34.91
C ILE A 289 12.73 20.81 -34.54
N ARG A 290 12.93 20.54 -33.25
CA ARG A 290 13.99 19.62 -32.78
C ARG A 290 13.61 18.19 -33.16
N VAL A 291 14.57 17.40 -33.64
CA VAL A 291 14.32 16.00 -34.00
C VAL A 291 13.90 15.20 -32.75
N PRO A 292 12.66 14.68 -32.68
CA PRO A 292 12.21 13.90 -31.53
C PRO A 292 13.06 12.63 -31.38
N GLY A 293 13.33 12.23 -30.13
CA GLY A 293 14.23 11.11 -29.83
C GLY A 293 15.72 11.44 -29.93
N ILE A 294 16.10 12.67 -30.31
CA ILE A 294 17.50 13.13 -30.37
C ILE A 294 17.73 14.26 -29.36
N GLY A 295 18.76 14.08 -28.52
CA GLY A 295 19.22 15.07 -27.53
C GLY A 295 19.15 14.55 -26.08
N HIS A 296 20.19 14.85 -25.30
CA HIS A 296 20.29 14.45 -23.89
C HIS A 296 20.80 15.63 -23.05
N ARG A 297 20.27 15.83 -21.83
CA ARG A 297 20.65 16.98 -20.97
C ARG A 297 22.08 16.89 -20.44
N TYR A 298 22.63 15.68 -20.38
CA TYR A 298 24.00 15.39 -19.96
C TYR A 298 24.67 14.49 -21.02
N GLY A 299 25.13 15.04 -22.15
CA GLY A 299 26.02 14.31 -23.06
C GLY A 299 25.86 14.62 -24.56
N GLU A 300 26.92 15.16 -25.14
CA GLU A 300 27.22 15.21 -26.57
C GLU A 300 27.37 13.80 -27.17
N ILE A 301 27.01 13.69 -28.46
CA ILE A 301 27.21 12.60 -29.44
C ILE A 301 27.40 11.20 -28.83
N PHE A 302 26.30 10.47 -28.66
CA PHE A 302 26.32 9.01 -28.63
C PHE A 302 25.91 8.51 -30.03
N THR A 303 26.89 8.17 -30.86
CA THR A 303 26.67 7.28 -32.00
C THR A 303 26.30 5.90 -31.46
N ALA A 304 25.09 5.44 -31.79
CA ALA A 304 24.71 4.05 -31.66
C ALA A 304 25.58 3.22 -32.63
N VAL A 305 26.65 2.64 -32.12
CA VAL A 305 27.39 1.57 -32.78
C VAL A 305 27.33 0.36 -31.85
N GLU A 306 26.88 -0.76 -32.40
CA GLU A 306 26.96 -2.07 -31.79
C GLU A 306 28.39 -2.31 -31.30
N CYS A 307 28.57 -2.36 -29.98
CA CYS A 307 29.83 -2.80 -29.38
C CYS A 307 29.54 -3.43 -28.03
N SER A 308 30.26 -4.50 -27.73
CA SER A 308 30.04 -5.41 -26.61
C SER A 308 29.84 -4.72 -25.25
N PRO A 309 29.06 -5.32 -24.32
CA PRO A 309 28.59 -4.67 -23.09
C PRO A 309 29.69 -4.07 -22.20
N SER A 310 30.94 -4.54 -22.29
CA SER A 310 32.02 -4.14 -21.37
C SER A 310 32.71 -2.83 -21.73
N LYS A 311 32.90 -2.49 -23.03
CA LYS A 311 33.65 -1.28 -23.41
C LYS A 311 32.84 0.01 -23.27
N ARG A 312 31.53 -0.06 -23.54
CA ARG A 312 30.65 1.12 -23.41
C ARG A 312 30.47 1.55 -21.96
N LEU A 313 30.37 0.58 -21.03
CA LEU A 313 30.29 0.88 -19.60
C LEU A 313 31.57 1.56 -19.09
N MET A 314 32.74 1.10 -19.53
CA MET A 314 34.04 1.68 -19.15
C MET A 314 34.16 3.14 -19.57
N ILE A 315 33.81 3.48 -20.82
CA ILE A 315 33.85 4.85 -21.33
C ILE A 315 32.87 5.76 -20.56
N ILE A 316 31.70 5.23 -20.19
CA ILE A 316 30.72 5.98 -19.37
C ILE A 316 31.30 6.25 -17.99
N TRP A 317 31.87 5.25 -17.31
CA TRP A 317 32.48 5.42 -15.99
C TRP A 317 33.69 6.36 -16.01
N GLU A 318 34.61 6.22 -16.97
CA GLU A 318 35.73 7.14 -17.12
C GLU A 318 35.25 8.58 -17.34
N ARG A 319 34.19 8.78 -18.12
CA ARG A 319 33.59 10.10 -18.32
C ARG A 319 32.98 10.64 -17.03
N GLU A 320 32.19 9.84 -16.31
CA GLU A 320 31.52 10.29 -15.08
C GLU A 320 32.52 10.58 -13.95
N VAL A 321 33.59 9.80 -13.84
CA VAL A 321 34.68 10.01 -12.87
C VAL A 321 35.49 11.27 -13.21
N ASN A 322 35.80 11.51 -14.48
CA ASN A 322 36.55 12.71 -14.88
C ASN A 322 35.72 14.00 -14.82
N LYS A 323 34.39 13.89 -14.85
CA LYS A 323 33.49 15.04 -14.91
C LYS A 323 32.98 15.48 -13.53
N ASN A 324 32.84 14.56 -12.59
CA ASN A 324 32.21 14.83 -11.30
C ASN A 324 33.17 14.50 -10.16
N ASP A 325 33.34 15.44 -9.23
CA ASP A 325 34.17 15.24 -8.03
C ASP A 325 33.50 14.34 -6.97
N VAL A 326 32.17 14.21 -7.02
CA VAL A 326 31.37 13.43 -6.06
C VAL A 326 30.40 12.52 -6.80
N LEU A 327 30.41 11.23 -6.47
CA LEU A 327 29.52 10.21 -7.02
C LEU A 327 28.68 9.58 -5.89
N VAL A 328 27.37 9.48 -6.10
CA VAL A 328 26.43 8.83 -5.16
C VAL A 328 25.92 7.55 -5.79
N MET A 329 26.11 6.41 -5.12
CA MET A 329 25.74 5.10 -5.64
C MET A 329 25.46 4.10 -4.51
N THR A 330 24.84 2.97 -4.84
CA THR A 330 24.65 1.90 -3.86
C THR A 330 25.95 1.14 -3.60
N PRO A 331 26.10 0.50 -2.43
CA PRO A 331 27.32 -0.25 -2.10
C PRO A 331 27.63 -1.37 -3.10
N GLN A 332 26.61 -2.01 -3.66
CA GLN A 332 26.77 -3.07 -4.67
C GLN A 332 27.31 -2.52 -5.99
N ILE A 333 26.80 -1.36 -6.45
CA ILE A 333 27.29 -0.71 -7.65
C ILE A 333 28.77 -0.34 -7.49
N PHE A 334 29.14 0.25 -6.34
CA PHE A 334 30.53 0.61 -6.07
C PHE A 334 31.46 -0.60 -6.07
N LEU A 335 31.06 -1.70 -5.41
CA LEU A 335 31.81 -2.95 -5.41
C LEU A 335 32.02 -3.50 -6.82
N ASP A 336 30.98 -3.48 -7.67
CA ASP A 336 31.06 -3.97 -9.04
C ASP A 336 31.96 -3.10 -9.93
N VAL A 337 31.96 -1.78 -9.71
CA VAL A 337 32.84 -0.83 -10.41
C VAL A 337 34.30 -1.07 -10.05
N LEU A 338 34.61 -1.29 -8.76
CA LEU A 338 35.96 -1.61 -8.29
C LEU A 338 36.45 -2.96 -8.83
N ARG A 339 35.62 -4.01 -8.77
CA ARG A 339 35.96 -5.36 -9.29
C ARG A 339 36.19 -5.39 -10.80
N LYS A 340 35.45 -4.56 -11.55
CA LYS A 340 35.62 -4.40 -13.00
C LYS A 340 36.74 -3.44 -13.36
N ALA A 341 37.44 -2.88 -12.37
CA ALA A 341 38.52 -1.91 -12.52
C ALA A 341 38.11 -0.66 -13.32
N PHE A 342 36.82 -0.28 -13.27
CA PHE A 342 36.35 0.97 -13.87
C PHE A 342 36.70 2.21 -13.01
N LEU A 343 36.96 1.98 -11.73
CA LEU A 343 37.48 2.98 -10.81
C LEU A 343 38.58 2.30 -9.97
N SER A 344 39.69 3.01 -9.77
CA SER A 344 40.71 2.58 -8.81
C SER A 344 40.35 3.07 -7.41
N PRO A 345 40.48 2.26 -6.35
CA PRO A 345 40.34 2.71 -4.96
C PRO A 345 41.23 3.90 -4.63
N GLU A 346 42.41 3.98 -5.25
CA GLU A 346 43.39 5.06 -5.04
C GLU A 346 42.94 6.42 -5.59
N ALA A 347 41.97 6.42 -6.53
CA ALA A 347 41.40 7.64 -7.08
C ALA A 347 40.37 8.29 -6.14
N VAL A 348 39.97 7.58 -5.07
CA VAL A 348 39.02 8.06 -4.08
C VAL A 348 39.78 8.67 -2.91
N CYS A 349 39.47 9.93 -2.57
CA CYS A 349 40.06 10.59 -1.40
C CYS A 349 39.20 10.42 -0.14
N LEU A 350 37.88 10.34 -0.29
CA LEU A 350 36.89 10.25 0.79
C LEU A 350 35.74 9.33 0.40
N MET A 351 35.43 8.36 1.25
CA MET A 351 34.27 7.49 1.13
C MET A 351 33.30 7.78 2.26
N ILE A 352 32.08 8.21 1.91
CA ILE A 352 30.99 8.43 2.86
C ILE A 352 30.04 7.22 2.80
N THR A 353 29.85 6.55 3.92
CA THR A 353 28.95 5.39 4.04
C THR A 353 27.76 5.75 4.92
N ASP A 354 26.57 5.70 4.34
CA ASP A 354 25.34 5.79 5.12
C ASP A 354 24.91 4.39 5.57
N GLU A 355 24.28 4.31 6.74
CA GLU A 355 23.93 3.05 7.41
C GLU A 355 25.13 2.10 7.57
N CYS A 356 26.25 2.66 8.04
CA CYS A 356 27.54 1.96 8.08
C CYS A 356 27.53 0.68 8.94
N HIS A 357 26.58 0.56 9.89
CA HIS A 357 26.35 -0.65 10.68
C HIS A 357 26.05 -1.91 9.83
N ARG A 358 25.68 -1.74 8.55
CA ARG A 358 25.51 -2.83 7.59
C ARG A 358 26.83 -3.48 7.17
N ALA A 359 27.98 -2.90 7.50
CA ALA A 359 29.31 -3.44 7.18
C ALA A 359 29.68 -4.68 8.02
N THR A 360 28.81 -5.69 8.04
CA THR A 360 29.02 -6.96 8.73
C THR A 360 28.85 -8.15 7.78
N GLY A 361 29.52 -9.27 8.08
CA GLY A 361 29.42 -10.50 7.31
C GLY A 361 29.79 -10.36 5.83
N ASN A 362 28.83 -10.70 4.94
CA ASN A 362 29.01 -10.72 3.47
C ASN A 362 28.43 -9.50 2.75
N HIS A 363 28.09 -8.44 3.49
CA HIS A 363 27.54 -7.22 2.91
C HIS A 363 28.54 -6.54 1.95
N PRO A 364 28.09 -5.85 0.89
CA PRO A 364 29.00 -5.19 -0.05
C PRO A 364 29.99 -4.22 0.59
N TYR A 365 29.58 -3.48 1.64
CA TYR A 365 30.51 -2.64 2.42
C TYR A 365 31.71 -3.43 2.95
N THR A 366 31.48 -4.58 3.59
CA THR A 366 32.55 -5.43 4.12
C THR A 366 33.45 -5.96 3.02
N LYS A 367 32.89 -6.31 1.87
CA LYS A 367 33.67 -6.77 0.69
C LYS A 367 34.53 -5.67 0.11
N ILE A 368 33.99 -4.45 -0.04
CA ILE A 368 34.77 -3.27 -0.48
C ILE A 368 35.97 -3.06 0.46
N MET A 369 35.72 -3.08 1.78
CA MET A 369 36.76 -2.89 2.78
C MET A 369 37.85 -3.97 2.72
N LYS A 370 37.45 -5.25 2.70
CA LYS A 370 38.39 -6.38 2.73
C LYS A 370 39.12 -6.62 1.42
N GLU A 371 38.45 -6.46 0.28
CA GLU A 371 39.03 -6.75 -1.03
C GLU A 371 39.89 -5.59 -1.54
N PHE A 372 39.47 -4.34 -1.33
CA PHE A 372 40.06 -3.17 -1.99
C PHE A 372 40.71 -2.17 -1.02
N TYR A 373 40.12 -1.91 0.14
CA TYR A 373 40.62 -0.87 1.05
C TYR A 373 41.82 -1.34 1.89
N HIS A 374 41.68 -2.46 2.61
CA HIS A 374 42.71 -2.94 3.55
C HIS A 374 43.99 -3.40 2.86
N ASN A 375 43.90 -3.76 1.57
CA ASN A 375 45.03 -4.17 0.74
C ASN A 375 45.62 -3.02 -0.09
N SER A 376 45.12 -1.78 0.05
CA SER A 376 45.60 -0.61 -0.70
C SER A 376 46.67 0.15 0.07
N ASP A 377 47.72 0.59 -0.62
CA ASP A 377 48.76 1.46 -0.07
C ASP A 377 48.25 2.90 0.14
N LYS A 378 47.26 3.34 -0.66
CA LYS A 378 46.59 4.63 -0.51
C LYS A 378 45.16 4.42 -0.05
N LYS A 379 44.94 4.63 1.25
CA LYS A 379 43.63 4.46 1.88
C LYS A 379 42.81 5.76 1.79
N PRO A 380 41.61 5.77 1.17
CA PRO A 380 40.69 6.89 1.26
C PRO A 380 40.31 7.16 2.72
N LYS A 381 39.96 8.40 3.07
CA LYS A 381 39.33 8.65 4.38
C LYS A 381 37.93 8.06 4.37
N ILE A 382 37.50 7.48 5.49
CA ILE A 382 36.15 6.90 5.62
C ILE A 382 35.36 7.72 6.63
N PHE A 383 34.13 8.05 6.26
CA PHE A 383 33.16 8.65 7.15
C PHE A 383 31.89 7.79 7.15
N GLY A 384 31.55 7.20 8.29
CA GLY A 384 30.38 6.36 8.45
C GLY A 384 29.30 7.05 9.27
N MET A 385 28.08 7.08 8.74
CA MET A 385 26.89 7.55 9.46
C MET A 385 26.00 6.35 9.79
N THR A 386 25.52 6.29 11.03
CA THR A 386 24.51 5.31 11.44
C THR A 386 23.72 5.83 12.63
N ALA A 387 22.42 5.51 12.68
CA ALA A 387 21.59 5.77 13.86
C ALA A 387 21.90 4.82 15.02
N SER A 388 22.46 3.63 14.73
CA SER A 388 22.85 2.64 15.73
C SER A 388 23.97 1.74 15.16
N PRO A 389 25.16 1.70 15.77
CA PRO A 389 26.25 0.83 15.32
C PRO A 389 26.05 -0.66 15.67
N VAL A 390 25.03 -0.99 16.48
CA VAL A 390 24.81 -2.35 17.03
C VAL A 390 23.64 -3.03 16.31
N VAL A 391 23.87 -4.20 15.73
CA VAL A 391 22.85 -5.00 15.04
C VAL A 391 22.37 -6.12 15.97
N ARG A 392 21.30 -5.91 16.74
CA ARG A 392 20.66 -6.95 17.57
C ARG A 392 19.14 -6.99 17.48
N LYS A 393 18.58 -8.20 17.58
CA LYS A 393 17.18 -8.45 17.96
C LYS A 393 17.05 -8.34 19.48
N ALA A 394 15.93 -7.80 19.97
CA ALA A 394 15.68 -7.63 21.40
C ALA A 394 15.89 -8.93 22.21
N GLY A 395 16.58 -8.85 23.37
CA GLY A 395 16.59 -9.93 24.39
C GLY A 395 17.95 -10.52 24.83
N VAL A 396 19.11 -10.03 24.37
CA VAL A 396 20.43 -10.53 24.82
C VAL A 396 21.26 -9.38 25.38
N SER A 397 21.31 -9.27 26.72
CA SER A 397 22.01 -8.21 27.44
C SER A 397 23.35 -8.69 28.02
N SER A 398 24.44 -8.44 27.30
CA SER A 398 25.73 -8.20 27.95
C SER A 398 26.38 -6.96 27.34
N ILE A 399 27.00 -6.14 28.20
CA ILE A 399 27.78 -4.94 27.83
C ILE A 399 28.99 -5.36 26.97
N VAL A 400 29.55 -6.53 27.27
CA VAL A 400 30.70 -7.14 26.58
C VAL A 400 30.42 -7.37 25.11
N ASP A 401 29.19 -7.79 24.76
CA ASP A 401 28.82 -8.02 23.36
C ASP A 401 28.69 -6.69 22.58
N CYS A 402 28.38 -5.56 23.25
CA CYS A 402 28.18 -4.27 22.57
C CYS A 402 29.53 -3.68 22.19
N GLU A 403 30.48 -3.79 23.10
CA GLU A 403 31.90 -3.51 22.89
C GLU A 403 32.46 -4.32 21.73
N GLY A 404 32.25 -5.65 21.71
CA GLY A 404 32.73 -6.50 20.62
C GLY A 404 32.22 -6.08 19.24
N GLN A 405 30.92 -5.74 19.12
CA GLN A 405 30.33 -5.33 17.84
C GLN A 405 30.77 -3.94 17.37
N ILE A 406 30.91 -2.99 18.30
CA ILE A 406 31.46 -1.67 17.99
C ILE A 406 32.91 -1.82 17.51
N SER A 407 33.74 -2.56 18.24
CA SER A 407 35.13 -2.81 17.86
C SER A 407 35.23 -3.54 16.52
N GLU A 408 34.35 -4.51 16.23
CA GLU A 408 34.30 -5.18 14.94
C GLU A 408 34.02 -4.18 13.80
N LEU A 409 33.05 -3.28 14.00
CA LEU A 409 32.70 -2.26 13.01
C LEU A 409 33.83 -1.26 12.79
N GLU A 410 34.47 -0.79 13.86
CA GLU A 410 35.65 0.10 13.81
C GLU A 410 36.80 -0.55 13.04
N ASN A 411 37.08 -1.83 13.31
CA ASN A 411 38.12 -2.59 12.62
C ASN A 411 37.79 -2.80 11.12
N ILE A 412 36.53 -3.09 10.79
CA ILE A 412 36.12 -3.29 9.39
C ILE A 412 36.23 -1.98 8.60
N LEU A 413 35.72 -0.87 9.17
CA LEU A 413 35.68 0.43 8.51
C LEU A 413 36.96 1.25 8.66
N ASP A 414 37.94 0.79 9.46
CA ASP A 414 39.17 1.53 9.79
C ASP A 414 38.84 2.96 10.25
N SER A 415 37.85 3.07 11.14
CA SER A 415 37.22 4.32 11.58
C SER A 415 36.90 4.26 13.07
N GLN A 416 36.85 5.41 13.74
CA GLN A 416 36.46 5.53 15.15
C GLN A 416 35.00 5.97 15.27
N ILE A 417 34.26 5.43 16.25
CA ILE A 417 32.89 5.85 16.52
C ILE A 417 32.90 7.07 17.44
N TYR A 418 32.23 8.14 16.98
CA TYR A 418 31.95 9.33 17.78
C TYR A 418 30.46 9.46 18.04
N THR A 419 30.10 9.78 19.27
CA THR A 419 28.74 10.15 19.66
C THR A 419 28.76 11.49 20.39
N VAL A 420 27.66 12.22 20.33
CA VAL A 420 27.56 13.54 20.95
C VAL A 420 27.43 13.36 22.46
N GLY A 421 28.41 13.91 23.20
CA GLY A 421 28.47 13.93 24.66
C GLY A 421 27.38 14.78 25.30
N ASP A 422 27.36 16.06 24.94
CA ASP A 422 26.37 17.04 25.42
C ASP A 422 25.35 17.35 24.32
N ARG A 423 24.09 16.98 24.56
CA ARG A 423 23.00 17.21 23.61
C ARG A 423 22.40 18.61 23.73
N THR A 424 22.77 19.41 24.74
CA THR A 424 22.16 20.73 24.96
C THR A 424 22.39 21.68 23.79
N GLU A 425 23.59 21.70 23.21
CA GLU A 425 23.89 22.51 22.01
C GLU A 425 23.15 22.02 20.77
N ILE A 426 22.94 20.71 20.64
CA ILE A 426 22.22 20.11 19.51
C ILE A 426 20.71 20.30 19.64
N GLU A 427 20.15 20.23 20.85
CA GLU A 427 18.71 20.41 21.10
C GLU A 427 18.20 21.78 20.65
N VAL A 428 19.06 22.81 20.60
CA VAL A 428 18.75 24.14 20.06
C VAL A 428 18.47 24.11 18.55
N TYR A 429 19.13 23.22 17.81
CA TYR A 429 19.00 23.11 16.34
C TYR A 429 18.18 21.89 15.90
N VAL A 430 18.13 20.85 16.73
CA VAL A 430 17.45 19.57 16.51
C VAL A 430 16.69 19.17 17.78
N PRO A 431 15.46 19.69 17.96
CA PRO A 431 14.63 19.39 19.13
C PRO A 431 14.31 17.89 19.21
N SER A 432 14.44 17.32 20.40
CA SER A 432 14.02 15.94 20.66
C SER A 432 12.53 15.87 21.02
N ALA A 433 11.82 14.89 20.47
CA ALA A 433 10.41 14.67 20.79
C ALA A 433 10.19 14.26 22.24
N LYS A 434 9.10 14.73 22.85
CA LYS A 434 8.64 14.29 24.16
C LYS A 434 8.07 12.88 24.06
N GLU A 435 8.76 11.93 24.68
CA GLU A 435 8.34 10.53 24.72
C GLU A 435 7.18 10.32 25.71
N THR A 436 6.11 9.65 25.27
CA THR A 436 4.99 9.27 26.13
C THR A 436 4.51 7.87 25.80
N CYS A 437 4.16 7.08 26.83
CA CYS A 437 3.50 5.79 26.65
C CYS A 437 1.99 5.95 26.84
N ARG A 438 1.18 5.42 25.93
CA ARG A 438 -0.28 5.38 26.02
C ARG A 438 -0.76 3.95 26.08
N PHE A 439 -1.60 3.67 27.06
CA PHE A 439 -2.16 2.33 27.27
C PHE A 439 -3.51 2.20 26.58
N TYR A 440 -3.70 1.11 25.85
CA TYR A 440 -5.00 0.74 25.27
C TYR A 440 -5.47 -0.59 25.83
N ASP A 441 -6.79 -0.80 25.87
CA ASP A 441 -7.38 -2.06 26.31
C ASP A 441 -7.47 -3.03 25.14
N GLN A 442 -7.25 -4.33 25.41
CA GLN A 442 -7.39 -5.36 24.40
C GLN A 442 -8.82 -5.36 23.84
N ALA A 443 -8.95 -5.36 22.51
CA ALA A 443 -10.26 -5.48 21.87
C ALA A 443 -10.87 -6.85 22.21
N GLN A 444 -11.92 -6.86 23.04
CA GLN A 444 -12.64 -8.08 23.37
C GLN A 444 -13.54 -8.47 22.19
N PHE A 445 -13.11 -9.44 21.40
CA PHE A 445 -13.95 -10.08 20.39
C PHE A 445 -14.52 -11.40 20.96
N PRO A 446 -15.85 -11.58 21.02
CA PRO A 446 -16.46 -12.80 21.53
C PRO A 446 -16.36 -13.95 20.51
N ASN A 447 -15.17 -14.53 20.32
CA ASN A 447 -14.91 -15.60 19.34
C ASN A 447 -14.47 -16.94 19.96
N LEU A 448 -14.64 -17.13 21.27
CA LEU A 448 -14.25 -18.38 21.97
C LEU A 448 -14.82 -19.65 21.31
N ASP A 449 -16.00 -19.57 20.70
CA ASP A 449 -16.67 -20.71 20.04
C ASP A 449 -16.06 -21.07 18.67
N LEU A 450 -15.42 -20.12 17.96
CA LEU A 450 -14.86 -20.36 16.63
C LEU A 450 -13.52 -21.11 16.67
N LYS A 451 -12.67 -20.75 17.65
CA LYS A 451 -11.37 -21.42 17.86
C LYS A 451 -11.55 -22.91 18.15
N GLY A 452 -12.45 -23.25 19.07
CA GLY A 452 -12.76 -24.65 19.40
C GLY A 452 -13.33 -25.43 18.21
N LYS A 453 -14.12 -24.79 17.34
CA LYS A 453 -14.63 -25.41 16.10
C LYS A 453 -13.52 -25.71 15.08
N ILE A 454 -12.56 -24.80 14.92
CA ILE A 454 -11.41 -24.98 14.00
C ILE A 454 -10.52 -26.13 14.49
N GLU A 455 -10.19 -26.16 15.79
CA GLU A 455 -9.38 -27.22 16.38
C GLU A 455 -10.05 -28.61 16.26
N ALA A 456 -11.37 -28.67 16.49
CA ALA A 456 -12.14 -29.91 16.34
C ALA A 456 -12.19 -30.41 14.89
N LEU A 457 -12.27 -29.51 13.90
CA LEU A 457 -12.23 -29.88 12.48
C LEU A 457 -10.86 -30.43 12.07
N CYS A 458 -9.77 -29.83 12.55
CA CYS A 458 -8.41 -30.33 12.31
C CYS A 458 -8.21 -31.73 12.90
N SER A 459 -8.70 -31.97 14.11
CA SER A 459 -8.63 -33.30 14.74
C SER A 459 -9.44 -34.36 13.96
N LYS A 460 -10.59 -33.99 13.39
CA LYS A 460 -11.36 -34.89 12.51
C LYS A 460 -10.61 -35.22 11.22
N PHE A 461 -9.96 -34.23 10.60
CA PHE A 461 -9.16 -34.44 9.39
C PHE A 461 -7.96 -35.35 9.67
N ASP A 462 -7.25 -35.15 10.77
CA ASP A 462 -6.15 -36.02 11.21
C ASP A 462 -6.60 -37.48 11.41
N ALA A 463 -7.79 -37.69 11.98
CA ALA A 463 -8.36 -39.03 12.14
C ALA A 463 -8.67 -39.69 10.79
N SER A 464 -9.28 -38.96 9.85
CA SER A 464 -9.56 -39.46 8.50
C SER A 464 -8.29 -39.76 7.71
N LEU A 465 -7.22 -38.98 7.92
CA LEU A 465 -5.92 -39.18 7.27
C LEU A 465 -5.23 -40.46 7.79
N LEU A 466 -5.35 -40.74 9.09
CA LEU A 466 -4.85 -41.98 9.72
C LEU A 466 -5.63 -43.22 9.25
N GLU A 467 -6.96 -43.13 9.08
CA GLU A 467 -7.77 -44.21 8.49
C GLU A 467 -7.36 -44.50 7.04
N LEU A 468 -7.12 -43.45 6.24
CA LEU A 468 -6.68 -43.58 4.86
C LEU A 468 -5.30 -44.25 4.78
N GLN A 469 -4.36 -43.84 5.64
CA GLN A 469 -3.02 -44.42 5.77
C GLN A 469 -3.07 -45.89 6.19
N GLY A 470 -3.98 -46.25 7.10
CA GLY A 470 -4.21 -47.64 7.51
C GLY A 470 -4.79 -48.54 6.41
N SER A 471 -5.60 -47.97 5.48
CA SER A 471 -6.19 -48.71 4.36
C SER A 471 -5.19 -49.00 3.22
N LEU A 472 -4.16 -48.16 3.08
CA LEU A 472 -3.13 -48.22 2.04
C LEU A 472 -1.87 -48.93 2.56
N GLN A 473 -1.98 -50.20 3.00
CA GLN A 473 -0.78 -51.00 3.25
C GLN A 473 -0.06 -51.30 1.92
N SER A 474 0.88 -50.45 1.51
CA SER A 474 1.85 -50.77 0.44
C SER A 474 3.20 -50.08 0.64
N ASN A 475 4.19 -50.90 0.98
CA ASN A 475 5.66 -50.87 0.91
C ASN A 475 6.44 -49.73 0.20
N TYR A 476 6.00 -48.48 0.18
CA TYR A 476 6.74 -47.36 -0.43
C TYR A 476 6.93 -46.20 0.54
N LYS A 477 8.20 -45.93 0.88
CA LYS A 477 8.66 -44.87 1.79
C LYS A 477 8.16 -43.46 1.37
N ASP A 478 7.99 -43.25 0.06
CA ASP A 478 7.52 -41.99 -0.54
C ASP A 478 6.07 -41.63 -0.17
N THR A 479 5.23 -42.60 0.16
CA THR A 479 3.81 -42.35 0.46
C THR A 479 3.63 -41.81 1.88
N ASP A 480 4.35 -42.39 2.86
CA ASP A 480 4.37 -41.90 4.24
C ASP A 480 5.00 -40.52 4.34
N ASP A 481 6.05 -40.24 3.56
CA ASP A 481 6.67 -38.91 3.50
C ASP A 481 5.69 -37.85 2.96
N LYS A 482 4.84 -38.20 1.98
CA LYS A 482 3.77 -37.31 1.49
C LYS A 482 2.69 -37.06 2.55
N PHE A 483 2.25 -38.08 3.27
CA PHE A 483 1.28 -37.91 4.36
C PHE A 483 1.85 -37.04 5.50
N ASN A 484 3.11 -37.25 5.87
CA ASN A 484 3.80 -36.42 6.86
C ASN A 484 3.97 -34.96 6.40
N MET A 485 4.27 -34.74 5.12
CA MET A 485 4.36 -33.41 4.53
C MET A 485 3.01 -32.67 4.54
N LEU A 486 1.92 -33.37 4.21
CA LEU A 486 0.56 -32.82 4.26
C LEU A 486 0.14 -32.45 5.70
N ARG A 487 0.41 -33.33 6.67
CA ARG A 487 0.14 -33.07 8.10
C ARG A 487 0.91 -31.84 8.61
N LYS A 488 2.19 -31.74 8.27
CA LYS A 488 3.02 -30.59 8.66
C LYS A 488 2.54 -29.28 8.04
N ARG A 489 2.07 -29.33 6.79
CA ARG A 489 1.50 -28.17 6.10
C ARG A 489 0.19 -27.71 6.74
N LEU A 490 -0.74 -28.62 7.00
CA LEU A 490 -2.02 -28.31 7.64
C LEU A 490 -1.80 -27.69 9.03
N SER A 491 -0.89 -28.26 9.82
CA SER A 491 -0.54 -27.72 11.13
C SER A 491 0.02 -26.30 11.05
N ASN A 492 0.89 -26.02 10.06
CA ASN A 492 1.43 -24.68 9.83
C ASN A 492 0.35 -23.68 9.41
N ASP A 493 -0.57 -24.07 8.53
CA ASP A 493 -1.64 -23.18 8.06
C ASP A 493 -2.67 -22.92 9.17
N GLN A 494 -3.00 -23.93 9.98
CA GLN A 494 -3.82 -23.78 11.18
C GLN A 494 -3.20 -22.80 12.18
N ALA A 495 -1.89 -22.91 12.43
CA ALA A 495 -1.19 -22.01 13.35
C ALA A 495 -1.24 -20.54 12.87
N LYS A 496 -1.12 -20.29 11.56
CA LYS A 496 -1.26 -18.94 10.99
C LYS A 496 -2.67 -18.39 11.13
N VAL A 497 -3.69 -19.21 10.83
CA VAL A 497 -5.10 -18.80 10.94
C VAL A 497 -5.46 -18.48 12.39
N LEU A 498 -5.01 -19.31 13.34
CA LEU A 498 -5.21 -19.06 14.78
C LEU A 498 -4.47 -17.81 15.26
N TYR A 499 -3.24 -17.58 14.80
CA TYR A 499 -2.50 -16.35 15.08
C TYR A 499 -3.25 -15.12 14.55
N CYS A 500 -3.72 -15.15 13.30
CA CYS A 500 -4.50 -14.06 12.73
C CYS A 500 -5.83 -13.85 13.48
N LEU A 501 -6.47 -14.93 13.95
CA LEU A 501 -7.71 -14.84 14.73
C LEU A 501 -7.49 -14.24 16.12
N ASP A 502 -6.41 -14.64 16.80
CA ASP A 502 -6.09 -14.21 18.17
C ASP A 502 -5.48 -12.80 18.21
N ASP A 503 -4.57 -12.48 17.29
CA ASP A 503 -3.76 -11.24 17.35
C ASP A 503 -4.21 -10.14 16.37
N LEU A 504 -4.84 -10.49 15.24
CA LEU A 504 -5.19 -9.54 14.16
C LEU A 504 -6.71 -9.38 13.94
N GLY A 505 -7.52 -10.30 14.48
CA GLY A 505 -8.97 -10.28 14.41
C GLY A 505 -9.58 -11.05 13.23
N LEU A 506 -10.92 -11.14 13.21
CA LEU A 506 -11.69 -12.05 12.35
C LEU A 506 -11.47 -11.82 10.85
N MET A 507 -11.33 -10.56 10.43
CA MET A 507 -11.11 -10.23 9.02
C MET A 507 -9.73 -10.67 8.54
N CYS A 508 -8.69 -10.48 9.35
CA CYS A 508 -7.35 -10.96 9.03
C CYS A 508 -7.28 -12.49 9.05
N ALA A 509 -8.01 -13.14 9.96
CA ALA A 509 -8.15 -14.60 9.95
C ALA A 509 -8.86 -15.10 8.68
N TYR A 510 -9.91 -14.42 8.23
CA TYR A 510 -10.63 -14.74 7.00
C TYR A 510 -9.73 -14.60 5.76
N GLU A 511 -8.98 -13.51 5.66
CA GLU A 511 -8.01 -13.33 4.57
C GLU A 511 -6.87 -14.33 4.64
N ALA A 512 -6.36 -14.68 5.84
CA ALA A 512 -5.36 -15.73 5.99
C ALA A 512 -5.88 -17.10 5.53
N VAL A 513 -7.14 -17.44 5.83
CA VAL A 513 -7.79 -18.65 5.31
C VAL A 513 -7.86 -18.63 3.79
N LYS A 514 -8.25 -17.50 3.20
CA LYS A 514 -8.32 -17.32 1.75
C LYS A 514 -6.95 -17.51 1.08
N VAL A 515 -5.90 -16.92 1.65
CA VAL A 515 -4.51 -17.09 1.19
C VAL A 515 -4.03 -18.53 1.36
N CYS A 516 -4.37 -19.21 2.46
CA CYS A 516 -4.04 -20.63 2.65
C CYS A 516 -4.75 -21.54 1.63
N LEU A 517 -5.98 -21.19 1.22
CA LEU A 517 -6.73 -21.88 0.16
C LEU A 517 -6.16 -21.60 -1.24
N GLU A 518 -5.71 -20.38 -1.49
CA GLU A 518 -5.10 -19.96 -2.77
C GLU A 518 -3.68 -20.53 -2.98
N ASN A 519 -2.97 -20.89 -1.91
CA ASN A 519 -1.59 -21.41 -1.97
C ASN A 519 -1.46 -22.90 -2.37
N VAL A 520 -2.47 -23.53 -2.95
CA VAL A 520 -2.32 -24.83 -3.64
C VAL A 520 -1.52 -24.59 -4.94
N PRO A 521 -0.43 -25.35 -5.14
CA PRO A 521 0.91 -24.78 -5.25
C PRO A 521 1.07 -23.67 -6.30
N ASN A 522 1.59 -22.53 -5.88
CA ASN A 522 2.63 -21.83 -6.64
C ASN A 522 3.56 -21.10 -5.66
N SER A 523 4.81 -21.00 -6.11
CA SER A 523 6.05 -20.76 -5.38
C SER A 523 6.06 -19.58 -4.38
N ASN A 524 6.69 -19.86 -3.24
CA ASN A 524 7.39 -18.95 -2.33
C ASN A 524 7.83 -17.62 -2.95
N SER A 525 7.39 -16.49 -2.37
CA SER A 525 8.29 -15.42 -1.86
C SER A 525 7.54 -14.11 -1.56
N GLU A 526 6.88 -13.97 -0.40
CA GLU A 526 6.50 -12.64 0.08
C GLU A 526 6.55 -12.56 1.61
N CYS A 527 7.66 -12.06 2.16
CA CYS A 527 7.69 -11.51 3.53
C CYS A 527 8.83 -10.50 3.79
N GLU A 528 9.53 -10.00 2.76
CA GLU A 528 10.64 -9.05 2.95
C GLU A 528 10.26 -7.58 2.66
N VAL A 529 9.19 -7.33 1.92
CA VAL A 529 8.81 -5.98 1.43
C VAL A 529 8.38 -5.02 2.57
N TYR A 530 7.83 -5.52 3.67
CA TYR A 530 7.38 -4.64 4.77
C TYR A 530 8.52 -4.08 5.64
N ARG A 531 9.73 -4.65 5.60
CA ARG A 531 10.86 -4.18 6.43
C ARG A 531 11.56 -2.96 5.83
N GLU A 532 11.60 -2.84 4.50
CA GLU A 532 12.33 -1.77 3.83
C GLU A 532 11.56 -0.44 3.82
N ILE A 533 10.24 -0.50 3.96
CA ILE A 533 9.34 0.67 3.98
C ILE A 533 9.52 1.50 5.27
N GLU A 534 9.76 0.87 6.43
CA GLU A 534 10.03 1.61 7.68
C GLU A 534 11.38 2.34 7.68
N GLU A 535 12.38 1.77 7.01
CA GLU A 535 13.77 2.23 7.09
C GLU A 535 14.14 3.22 5.97
N GLY A 536 13.49 3.14 4.78
CA GLY A 536 13.86 3.93 3.60
C GLY A 536 13.00 5.15 3.28
N ILE A 537 11.84 5.34 3.94
CA ILE A 537 10.96 6.48 3.64
C ILE A 537 11.48 7.76 4.31
N HIS A 538 11.87 8.74 3.50
CA HIS A 538 12.15 10.11 3.94
C HIS A 538 10.82 10.85 4.20
N VAL A 539 10.35 10.84 5.45
CA VAL A 539 9.18 11.62 5.90
C VAL A 539 9.67 12.97 6.43
N PRO A 540 9.15 14.13 5.98
CA PRO A 540 9.52 15.43 6.54
C PRO A 540 9.22 15.50 8.04
N ASN A 541 9.99 16.29 8.80
CA ASN A 541 9.90 16.41 10.26
C ASN A 541 8.44 16.54 10.73
N CYS A 542 7.95 15.55 11.49
CA CYS A 542 6.58 15.52 12.02
C CYS A 542 6.51 16.17 13.41
N SER A 543 5.35 16.74 13.75
CA SER A 543 5.05 17.20 15.12
C SER A 543 4.64 16.07 16.06
N CYS A 544 4.22 14.92 15.53
CA CYS A 544 3.83 13.76 16.32
C CYS A 544 4.12 12.46 15.56
N VAL A 545 4.69 11.47 16.25
CA VAL A 545 4.89 10.10 15.76
C VAL A 545 4.20 9.18 16.74
N ILE A 546 3.19 8.43 16.28
CA ILE A 546 2.46 7.46 17.08
C ILE A 546 2.85 6.07 16.57
N ARG A 547 3.43 5.26 17.45
CA ARG A 547 3.87 3.91 17.14
C ARG A 547 2.98 2.90 17.83
N PHE A 548 2.13 2.23 17.03
CA PHE A 548 1.22 1.21 17.52
C PHE A 548 1.96 -0.11 17.81
N ASP A 549 2.82 -0.53 16.88
CA ASP A 549 3.66 -1.73 17.02
C ASP A 549 4.97 -1.43 17.75
N LEU A 550 5.35 -2.27 18.71
CA LEU A 550 6.61 -2.08 19.43
C LEU A 550 7.83 -2.20 18.50
N PRO A 551 8.85 -1.36 18.71
CA PRO A 551 10.13 -1.52 18.03
C PRO A 551 10.70 -2.91 18.32
N LYS A 552 11.20 -3.58 17.28
CA LYS A 552 11.88 -4.88 17.43
C LYS A 552 13.38 -4.72 17.69
N THR A 553 13.94 -3.54 17.40
CA THR A 553 15.36 -3.22 17.49
C THR A 553 15.57 -1.78 17.97
N VAL A 554 16.74 -1.51 18.57
CA VAL A 554 17.16 -0.16 18.99
C VAL A 554 17.21 0.80 17.80
N ARG A 555 17.68 0.34 16.64
CA ARG A 555 17.71 1.13 15.41
C ARG A 555 16.31 1.61 14.99
N SER A 556 15.33 0.70 14.93
CA SER A 556 13.96 1.06 14.58
C SER A 556 13.36 2.03 15.59
N TYR A 557 13.70 1.89 16.88
CA TYR A 557 13.31 2.83 17.92
C TYR A 557 13.88 4.24 17.65
N VAL A 558 15.21 4.37 17.54
CA VAL A 558 15.91 5.65 17.33
C VAL A 558 15.48 6.33 16.03
N GLN A 559 15.35 5.59 14.94
CA GLN A 559 14.91 6.13 13.65
C GLN A 559 13.47 6.63 13.70
N SER A 560 12.54 5.85 14.28
CA SER A 560 11.14 6.27 14.39
C SER A 560 10.98 7.52 15.26
N ARG A 561 11.70 7.59 16.39
CA ARG A 561 11.75 8.79 17.23
C ARG A 561 12.36 9.97 16.51
N GLY A 562 13.43 9.73 15.76
CA GLY A 562 14.12 10.74 14.95
C GLY A 562 13.28 11.34 13.82
N ARG A 563 12.05 10.89 13.56
CA ARG A 563 11.11 11.52 12.63
C ARG A 563 10.33 12.68 13.26
N ALA A 564 10.25 12.73 14.58
CA ALA A 564 9.65 13.83 15.35
C ALA A 564 10.75 14.80 15.81
N ARG A 565 11.08 15.79 14.97
CA ARG A 565 12.16 16.78 15.19
C ARG A 565 11.66 18.23 15.19
N GLN A 566 10.36 18.45 15.33
CA GLN A 566 9.80 19.79 15.50
C GLN A 566 9.83 20.19 16.99
N ASP A 567 9.90 21.49 17.27
CA ASP A 567 9.72 22.02 18.61
C ASP A 567 8.41 21.51 19.23
N ASN A 568 8.46 21.04 20.47
CA ASN A 568 7.33 20.43 21.19
C ASN A 568 6.73 19.17 20.52
N SER A 569 7.47 18.49 19.64
CA SER A 569 6.99 17.27 19.01
C SER A 569 6.79 16.13 20.01
N GLN A 570 5.87 15.20 19.71
CA GLN A 570 5.55 14.06 20.57
C GLN A 570 5.91 12.73 19.91
N PHE A 571 6.52 11.83 20.69
CA PHE A 571 6.73 10.44 20.31
C PHE A 571 5.87 9.56 21.23
N VAL A 572 4.82 8.97 20.69
CA VAL A 572 3.82 8.21 21.43
C VAL A 572 4.00 6.72 21.17
N MET A 573 4.32 5.97 22.23
CA MET A 573 4.37 4.51 22.20
C MET A 573 3.04 3.93 22.70
N MET A 574 2.36 3.14 21.89
CA MET A 574 1.15 2.43 22.32
C MET A 574 1.54 1.12 22.99
N LEU A 575 0.99 0.86 24.17
CA LEU A 575 1.19 -0.37 24.93
C LEU A 575 -0.16 -0.96 25.32
N GLU A 576 -0.29 -2.27 25.24
CA GLU A 576 -1.49 -2.94 25.71
C GLU A 576 -1.53 -2.98 27.25
N ARG A 577 -2.68 -2.65 27.84
CA ARG A 577 -2.84 -2.64 29.29
C ARG A 577 -2.70 -4.05 29.86
N GLY A 578 -1.75 -4.23 30.76
CA GLY A 578 -1.49 -5.53 31.42
C GLY A 578 -0.52 -6.44 30.66
N ASN A 579 -0.07 -6.07 29.47
CA ASN A 579 0.91 -6.85 28.71
C ASN A 579 2.35 -6.58 29.20
N THR A 580 2.78 -7.37 30.19
CA THR A 580 4.13 -7.24 30.80
C THR A 580 5.24 -7.49 29.79
N LYS A 581 5.05 -8.39 28.82
CA LYS A 581 6.04 -8.71 27.78
C LYS A 581 6.37 -7.50 26.92
N GLN A 582 5.36 -6.75 26.48
CA GLN A 582 5.57 -5.53 25.69
C GLN A 582 6.35 -4.47 26.50
N ARG A 583 5.97 -4.27 27.77
CA ARG A 583 6.66 -3.32 28.65
C ARG A 583 8.12 -3.69 28.86
N ASP A 584 8.41 -4.96 29.13
CA ASP A 584 9.77 -5.44 29.38
C ASP A 584 10.62 -5.35 28.10
N GLN A 585 10.05 -5.67 26.93
CA GLN A 585 10.72 -5.47 25.63
C GLN A 585 11.08 -4.00 25.36
N LEU A 586 10.16 -3.07 25.62
CA LEU A 586 10.44 -1.64 25.47
C LEU A 586 11.53 -1.17 26.43
N PHE A 587 11.49 -1.65 27.68
CA PHE A 587 12.51 -1.35 28.69
C PHE A 587 13.89 -1.84 28.26
N ASP A 588 13.98 -3.06 27.73
CA ASP A 588 15.22 -3.63 27.22
C ASP A 588 15.80 -2.82 26.05
N ILE A 589 14.94 -2.31 25.16
CA ILE A 589 15.36 -1.47 24.03
C ILE A 589 15.91 -0.13 24.52
N ILE A 590 15.21 0.55 25.43
CA ILE A 590 15.67 1.82 26.02
C ILE A 590 16.98 1.62 26.79
N ARG A 591 17.09 0.54 27.56
CA ARG A 591 18.31 0.18 28.28
C ARG A 591 19.48 -0.09 27.33
N SER A 592 19.22 -0.79 26.23
CA SER A 592 20.23 -1.09 25.21
C SER A 592 20.70 0.17 24.48
N GLU A 593 19.81 1.13 24.21
CA GLU A 593 20.17 2.43 23.63
C GLU A 593 21.13 3.20 24.53
N ARG A 594 20.82 3.29 25.83
CA ARG A 594 21.68 3.98 26.81
C ARG A 594 23.05 3.32 26.90
N SER A 595 23.08 2.00 27.09
CA SER A 595 24.33 1.25 27.16
C SER A 595 25.19 1.44 25.91
N MET A 596 24.59 1.44 24.71
CA MET A 596 25.30 1.70 23.46
C MET A 596 25.90 3.12 23.41
N THR A 597 25.12 4.12 23.83
CA THR A 597 25.56 5.52 23.87
C THR A 597 26.70 5.71 24.86
N ASP A 598 26.58 5.16 26.06
CA ASP A 598 27.61 5.22 27.10
C ASP A 598 28.90 4.54 26.66
N THR A 599 28.80 3.39 25.98
CA THR A 599 29.98 2.66 25.47
C THR A 599 30.68 3.45 24.37
N ALA A 600 29.94 4.14 23.49
CA ALA A 600 30.52 5.00 22.46
C ALA A 600 31.16 6.26 23.06
N MET A 601 30.56 6.86 24.09
CA MET A 601 31.13 8.01 24.81
C MET A 601 32.46 7.68 25.49
N ASN A 602 32.55 6.50 26.12
CA ASN A 602 33.74 6.07 26.85
C ASN A 602 34.91 5.65 25.95
N ARG A 603 34.71 5.56 24.62
CA ARG A 603 35.76 5.26 23.64
C ARG A 603 36.39 6.50 23.01
N ASP A 604 35.89 7.69 23.31
CA ASP A 604 36.46 8.94 22.82
C ASP A 604 37.80 9.24 23.50
N PRO A 605 38.95 9.22 22.78
CA PRO A 605 40.25 9.58 23.35
C PRO A 605 40.32 11.04 23.82
N ASP A 606 39.44 11.93 23.34
CA ASP A 606 39.42 13.34 23.70
C ASP A 606 38.55 13.67 24.91
N ALA A 607 37.83 12.70 25.49
CA ALA A 607 37.03 12.89 26.72
C ALA A 607 37.90 13.30 27.94
N HIS A 608 39.22 13.12 27.87
CA HIS A 608 40.18 13.58 28.87
C HIS A 608 40.85 14.93 28.57
N ILE A 609 40.56 15.58 27.44
CA ILE A 609 41.02 16.96 27.12
C ILE A 609 39.98 17.99 27.60
N LEU A 610 39.42 17.78 28.79
CA LEU A 610 38.70 18.81 29.53
C LEU A 610 39.33 18.95 30.92
N LYS A 611 40.63 19.26 30.94
CA LYS A 611 41.23 19.90 32.11
C LYS A 611 42.41 20.80 31.74
N ALA A 612 42.15 22.09 31.89
CA ALA A 612 43.08 23.19 32.11
C ALA A 612 44.24 23.34 31.11
N CYS A 613 44.01 24.15 30.07
CA CYS A 613 45.06 25.04 29.58
C CYS A 613 44.65 26.49 29.85
N THR A 614 45.51 27.12 30.62
CA THR A 614 45.50 28.48 31.13
C THR A 614 45.58 29.52 30.00
N THR A 615 44.73 30.54 30.08
CA THR A 615 44.96 31.94 29.66
C THR A 615 45.87 32.17 28.44
N GLU A 616 45.28 32.38 27.27
CA GLU A 616 45.68 33.46 26.34
C GLU A 616 44.42 34.10 25.73
N GLU A 617 44.50 35.40 25.52
CA GLU A 617 43.42 36.39 25.56
C GLU A 617 42.56 36.50 24.28
N VAL A 618 41.25 36.64 24.50
CA VAL A 618 40.26 37.43 23.72
C VAL A 618 40.05 37.10 22.22
N ASN A 619 39.26 36.06 21.94
CA ASN A 619 38.57 35.88 20.64
C ASN A 619 37.04 35.96 20.76
N ALA A 620 36.55 36.73 21.73
CA ALA A 620 35.13 36.98 21.97
C ALA A 620 34.84 38.48 22.07
N TYR A 621 33.72 38.91 21.49
CA TYR A 621 33.17 40.26 21.60
C TYR A 621 32.00 40.26 22.57
N HIS A 622 31.98 41.21 23.51
CA HIS A 622 30.94 41.34 24.54
C HIS A 622 30.25 42.70 24.43
N VAL A 623 28.93 42.72 24.62
CA VAL A 623 28.11 43.92 24.73
C VAL A 623 27.86 44.20 26.22
N GLU A 624 28.44 45.26 26.75
CA GLU A 624 28.36 45.58 28.20
C GLU A 624 26.95 45.87 28.69
N ALA A 625 26.07 46.38 27.81
CA ALA A 625 24.70 46.76 28.16
C ALA A 625 23.77 45.56 28.45
N THR A 626 23.97 44.43 27.76
CA THR A 626 23.07 43.26 27.77
C THR A 626 23.76 41.98 28.24
N GLY A 627 25.11 41.97 28.30
CA GLY A 627 25.90 40.76 28.56
C GLY A 627 25.98 39.80 27.37
N ALA A 628 25.42 40.15 26.20
CA ALA A 628 25.48 39.33 25.00
C ALA A 628 26.93 39.19 24.51
N SER A 629 27.32 37.99 24.09
CA SER A 629 28.66 37.71 23.61
C SER A 629 28.66 36.94 22.31
N ILE A 630 29.68 37.14 21.49
CA ILE A 630 29.91 36.37 20.28
C ILE A 630 31.37 36.02 20.12
N THR A 631 31.63 34.76 19.85
CA THR A 631 32.96 34.17 19.70
C THR A 631 33.35 34.09 18.23
N ALA A 632 34.65 33.94 17.93
CA ALA A 632 35.14 33.90 16.55
C ALA A 632 34.49 32.78 15.71
N ASP A 633 34.21 31.62 16.29
CA ASP A 633 33.51 30.49 15.66
C ASP A 633 32.03 30.79 15.38
N SER A 634 31.30 31.33 16.36
CA SER A 634 29.86 31.65 16.22
C SER A 634 29.59 32.86 15.32
N SER A 635 30.58 33.75 15.14
CA SER A 635 30.49 34.95 14.29
C SER A 635 30.19 34.65 12.82
N VAL A 636 30.64 33.51 12.30
CA VAL A 636 30.40 33.11 10.90
C VAL A 636 28.90 32.91 10.66
N ASN A 637 28.22 32.24 11.59
CA ASN A 637 26.80 31.96 11.48
C ASN A 637 25.96 33.25 11.59
N LEU A 638 26.36 34.19 12.45
CA LEU A 638 25.62 35.44 12.61
C LEU A 638 25.66 36.30 11.32
N ILE A 639 26.79 36.35 10.63
CA ILE A 639 26.90 37.07 9.34
C ILE A 639 26.02 36.46 8.26
N HIS A 640 25.93 35.12 8.20
CA HIS A 640 25.01 34.45 7.28
C HIS A 640 23.54 34.78 7.60
N ARG A 641 23.17 34.76 8.88
CA ARG A 641 21.83 35.12 9.35
C ARG A 641 21.47 36.57 9.07
N TYR A 642 22.44 37.49 9.19
CA TYR A 642 22.27 38.89 8.81
C TYR A 642 22.00 39.04 7.31
N CYS A 643 22.76 38.35 6.44
CA CYS A 643 22.56 38.42 4.99
C CYS A 643 21.19 37.86 4.55
N GLU A 644 20.69 36.81 5.20
CA GLU A 644 19.37 36.24 4.92
C GLU A 644 18.21 37.18 5.25
N LYS A 645 18.42 38.15 6.16
CA LYS A 645 17.44 39.17 6.50
C LYS A 645 17.46 40.37 5.56
N LEU A 646 18.44 40.47 4.66
CA LEU A 646 18.49 41.52 3.65
C LEU A 646 17.47 41.25 2.52
N PRO A 647 16.88 42.29 1.90
CA PRO A 647 15.93 42.11 0.81
C PRO A 647 16.53 41.33 -0.37
N GLY A 648 15.92 40.20 -0.73
CA GLY A 648 16.25 39.40 -1.90
C GLY A 648 15.04 39.18 -2.80
N ASP A 649 15.28 38.80 -4.06
CA ASP A 649 14.22 38.45 -5.02
C ASP A 649 14.50 37.10 -5.68
N LYS A 650 13.67 36.69 -6.65
CA LYS A 650 13.83 35.41 -7.37
C LYS A 650 15.15 35.29 -8.15
N TYR A 651 15.87 36.38 -8.38
CA TYR A 651 17.12 36.43 -9.15
C TYR A 651 18.35 36.74 -8.28
N PHE A 652 18.14 37.23 -7.04
CA PHE A 652 19.21 37.65 -6.14
C PHE A 652 18.98 37.19 -4.69
N VAL A 653 19.85 36.27 -4.23
CA VAL A 653 19.91 35.81 -2.82
C VAL A 653 21.13 36.44 -2.15
N PRO A 654 20.97 37.36 -1.18
CA PRO A 654 22.09 38.02 -0.53
C PRO A 654 22.94 37.02 0.28
N LYS A 655 24.24 36.91 -0.04
CA LYS A 655 25.20 36.04 0.67
C LYS A 655 26.57 36.72 0.79
N PRO A 656 27.32 36.46 1.89
CA PRO A 656 28.69 36.95 2.04
C PRO A 656 29.65 36.18 1.11
N LYS A 657 30.63 36.89 0.53
CA LYS A 657 31.72 36.30 -0.25
C LYS A 657 33.04 36.47 0.49
N PHE A 658 33.87 35.42 0.48
CA PHE A 658 35.17 35.42 1.15
C PHE A 658 36.29 35.23 0.13
N HIS A 659 37.36 36.00 0.27
CA HIS A 659 38.56 35.88 -0.53
C HIS A 659 39.76 35.75 0.42
N ILE A 660 40.49 34.65 0.33
CA ILE A 660 41.62 34.36 1.22
C ILE A 660 42.91 34.49 0.40
N SER A 661 43.83 35.31 0.88
CA SER A 661 45.15 35.53 0.30
C SER A 661 46.24 35.09 1.27
N LEU A 662 47.25 34.38 0.76
CA LEU A 662 48.44 33.99 1.52
C LEU A 662 49.51 35.06 1.34
N ILE A 663 49.84 35.78 2.41
CA ILE A 663 50.83 36.86 2.42
C ILE A 663 51.90 36.51 3.46
N GLU A 664 53.15 36.33 3.01
CA GLU A 664 54.33 36.10 3.86
C GLU A 664 54.17 34.97 4.91
N GLY A 665 53.48 33.89 4.55
CA GLY A 665 53.27 32.73 5.45
C GLY A 665 52.09 32.86 6.42
N SER A 666 51.28 33.92 6.28
CA SER A 666 50.03 34.13 7.03
C SER A 666 48.84 34.26 6.07
N TYR A 667 47.67 33.77 6.49
CA TYR A 667 46.43 33.85 5.75
C TYR A 667 45.66 35.10 6.14
N GLU A 668 45.35 35.95 5.17
CA GLU A 668 44.47 37.10 5.32
C GLU A 668 43.13 36.80 4.64
N CYS A 669 42.01 37.14 5.28
CA CYS A 669 40.68 36.93 4.73
C CYS A 669 39.96 38.26 4.53
N LYS A 670 39.54 38.51 3.29
CA LYS A 670 38.71 39.63 2.88
C LYS A 670 37.26 39.15 2.70
N MET A 671 36.34 39.74 3.45
CA MET A 671 34.92 39.48 3.34
C MET A 671 34.22 40.61 2.58
N THR A 672 33.38 40.23 1.61
CA THR A 672 32.50 41.13 0.86
C THR A 672 31.04 40.79 1.13
N LEU A 673 30.30 41.73 1.70
CA LEU A 673 28.86 41.61 1.94
C LEU A 673 28.04 42.08 0.71
N PRO A 674 26.78 41.66 0.59
CA PRO A 674 25.86 42.13 -0.45
C PRO A 674 25.73 43.66 -0.52
N PRO A 675 25.38 44.26 -1.67
CA PRO A 675 25.30 45.71 -1.84
C PRO A 675 24.30 46.42 -0.92
N ASN A 676 23.29 45.68 -0.45
CA ASN A 676 22.23 46.12 0.47
C ASN A 676 22.59 45.95 1.95
N ALA A 677 23.77 45.45 2.28
CA ALA A 677 24.29 45.39 3.65
C ALA A 677 24.77 46.76 4.15
N ALA A 678 24.86 46.92 5.48
CA ALA A 678 25.29 48.16 6.12
C ALA A 678 26.73 48.59 5.73
N PHE A 679 27.59 47.64 5.40
CA PHE A 679 28.88 47.89 4.76
C PHE A 679 29.22 46.76 3.78
N GLN A 680 30.08 47.02 2.80
CA GLN A 680 30.35 46.05 1.73
C GLN A 680 31.63 45.26 1.89
N CYS A 681 32.69 45.81 2.49
CA CYS A 681 33.98 45.13 2.53
C CYS A 681 34.67 45.31 3.89
N ILE A 682 35.31 44.24 4.37
CA ILE A 682 36.18 44.24 5.55
C ILE A 682 37.29 43.21 5.36
N VAL A 683 38.48 43.54 5.85
CA VAL A 683 39.64 42.65 5.89
C VAL A 683 39.92 42.33 7.35
N GLY A 684 40.00 41.04 7.67
CA GLY A 684 40.29 40.58 9.03
C GLY A 684 41.79 40.44 9.29
N PRO A 685 42.19 40.26 10.56
CA PRO A 685 43.60 40.10 10.93
C PRO A 685 44.19 38.82 10.32
N SER A 686 45.48 38.87 9.97
CA SER A 686 46.22 37.73 9.44
C SER A 686 46.36 36.60 10.45
N SER A 687 46.21 35.35 10.00
CA SER A 687 46.23 34.17 10.87
C SER A 687 47.09 33.04 10.31
N ARG A 688 47.46 32.10 11.17
CA ARG A 688 48.22 30.88 10.79
C ARG A 688 47.37 29.88 10.01
N ASN A 689 46.04 29.98 10.10
CA ASN A 689 45.08 29.08 9.46
C ASN A 689 44.05 29.88 8.65
N SER A 690 43.75 29.43 7.43
CA SER A 690 42.71 30.00 6.57
C SER A 690 41.32 29.98 7.22
N HIS A 691 41.02 28.95 8.03
CA HIS A 691 39.77 28.84 8.77
C HIS A 691 39.67 29.89 9.89
N LEU A 692 40.75 30.06 10.65
CA LEU A 692 40.82 31.06 11.72
C LEU A 692 40.80 32.49 11.16
N ALA A 693 41.45 32.74 10.03
CA ALA A 693 41.37 34.02 9.32
C ALA A 693 39.92 34.36 8.90
N LYS A 694 39.14 33.35 8.47
CA LYS A 694 37.71 33.52 8.15
C LYS A 694 36.86 33.82 9.39
N GLN A 695 37.12 33.14 10.50
CA GLN A 695 36.42 33.38 11.77
C GLN A 695 36.69 34.79 12.32
N LEU A 696 37.95 35.24 12.27
CA LEU A 696 38.34 36.55 12.77
C LEU A 696 37.77 37.70 11.92
N VAL A 697 37.73 37.57 10.58
CA VAL A 697 37.06 38.60 9.74
C VAL A 697 35.55 38.68 9.99
N CYS A 698 34.90 37.54 10.27
CA CYS A 698 33.48 37.51 10.62
C CYS A 698 33.22 38.13 12.00
N LEU A 699 34.11 37.94 12.97
CA LEU A 699 34.00 38.54 14.29
C LEU A 699 34.12 40.07 14.22
N GLU A 700 35.11 40.58 13.47
CA GLU A 700 35.26 42.02 13.20
C GLU A 700 34.05 42.59 12.44
N ALA A 701 33.47 41.80 11.54
CA ALA A 701 32.24 42.20 10.86
C ALA A 701 31.04 42.32 11.81
N CYS A 702 30.87 41.38 12.76
CA CYS A 702 29.80 41.44 13.75
C CYS A 702 29.95 42.67 14.67
N LYS A 703 31.17 42.96 15.12
CA LYS A 703 31.48 44.19 15.88
C LYS A 703 31.06 45.44 15.12
N LYS A 704 31.43 45.50 13.83
CA LYS A 704 31.12 46.63 12.96
C LYS A 704 29.62 46.76 12.67
N LEU A 705 28.91 45.66 12.44
CA LEU A 705 27.45 45.68 12.25
C LEU A 705 26.71 46.17 13.51
N HIS A 706 27.16 45.78 14.70
CA HIS A 706 26.63 46.27 15.97
C HIS A 706 26.89 47.77 16.17
N GLN A 707 28.13 48.24 15.91
CA GLN A 707 28.46 49.68 15.94
C GLN A 707 27.65 50.52 14.95
N MET A 708 27.22 49.92 13.84
CA MET A 708 26.41 50.57 12.81
C MET A 708 24.89 50.46 13.07
N GLY A 709 24.48 49.87 14.20
CA GLY A 709 23.06 49.66 14.54
C GLY A 709 22.33 48.69 13.63
N ALA A 710 23.06 47.88 12.86
CA ALA A 710 22.50 46.82 12.01
C ALA A 710 22.29 45.51 12.78
N LEU A 711 23.02 45.34 13.89
CA LEU A 711 22.72 44.39 14.96
C LEU A 711 22.31 45.20 16.20
N ASP A 712 21.32 44.71 16.95
CA ASP A 712 20.92 45.29 18.23
C ASP A 712 21.87 44.89 19.38
N ASP A 713 21.64 45.40 20.59
CA ASP A 713 22.46 45.11 21.76
C ASP A 713 22.40 43.62 22.18
N HIS A 714 21.48 42.81 21.63
CA HIS A 714 21.43 41.35 21.80
C HIS A 714 22.14 40.60 20.65
N LEU A 715 22.84 41.32 19.77
CA LEU A 715 23.53 40.83 18.58
C LEU A 715 22.57 40.16 17.56
N LEU A 716 21.35 40.66 17.44
CA LEU A 716 20.35 40.20 16.46
C LEU A 716 20.16 41.22 15.31
N PRO A 717 19.91 40.78 14.06
CA PRO A 717 19.64 41.69 12.94
C PRO A 717 18.37 42.53 13.15
N SER A 718 18.51 43.85 13.14
CA SER A 718 17.39 44.77 13.30
C SER A 718 16.52 44.77 12.04
N ILE A 719 15.21 44.48 12.18
CA ILE A 719 14.26 44.44 11.07
C ILE A 719 14.02 45.87 10.58
N ILE A 720 14.46 46.21 9.37
CA ILE A 720 14.04 47.43 8.68
C ILE A 720 12.63 47.17 8.13
N GLU A 721 11.59 47.47 8.91
CA GLU A 721 10.23 47.58 8.38
C GLU A 721 10.12 48.88 7.57
N LEU A 722 9.93 48.77 6.25
CA LEU A 722 9.51 49.90 5.43
C LEU A 722 8.02 50.18 5.71
N PRO A 723 7.61 51.44 5.95
CA PRO A 723 6.23 51.75 6.31
C PRO A 723 5.29 51.53 5.11
N GLU A 724 4.21 50.78 5.34
CA GLU A 724 3.10 50.63 4.41
C GLU A 724 2.44 51.99 4.12
N LYS A 725 2.75 52.58 2.96
CA LYS A 725 1.93 53.64 2.34
C LYS A 725 1.88 53.47 0.83
N ASN A 726 0.81 52.85 0.35
CA ASN A 726 -0.20 53.49 -0.51
C ASN A 726 -1.22 52.46 -1.01
N LEU A 727 -2.27 52.29 -0.20
CA LEU A 727 -3.58 51.87 -0.67
C LEU A 727 -4.04 52.84 -1.77
N ILE A 728 -4.11 52.39 -3.02
CA ILE A 728 -4.99 53.00 -4.02
C ILE A 728 -6.22 52.12 -4.10
N VAL A 729 -7.24 52.59 -3.39
CA VAL A 729 -8.65 52.24 -3.60
C VAL A 729 -9.01 52.56 -5.05
N LYS A 730 -9.48 51.57 -5.81
CA LYS A 730 -10.45 51.82 -6.88
C LYS A 730 -11.66 50.91 -6.71
N SER A 731 -12.80 51.59 -6.69
CA SER A 731 -14.14 51.22 -6.35
C SER A 731 -14.77 50.16 -7.26
N LYS A 732 -15.71 49.40 -6.67
CA LYS A 732 -16.78 48.69 -7.37
C LYS A 732 -17.76 49.70 -7.98
N GLU A 733 -18.07 49.53 -9.27
CA GLU A 733 -19.36 49.83 -9.94
C GLU A 733 -19.43 48.88 -11.16
N SER A 734 -20.19 47.79 -11.09
CA SER A 734 -21.49 47.56 -11.78
C SER A 734 -21.49 47.74 -13.31
N ALA A 735 -21.67 46.64 -14.05
CA ALA A 735 -22.79 46.42 -14.98
C ALA A 735 -22.56 45.17 -15.87
N SER A 736 -23.56 44.28 -15.85
CA SER A 736 -24.12 43.47 -16.96
C SER A 736 -23.31 43.20 -18.24
N GLY A 737 -23.26 41.92 -18.63
CA GLY A 737 -23.00 41.52 -20.01
C GLY A 737 -23.03 40.01 -20.21
N ALA A 738 -24.20 39.48 -20.57
CA ALA A 738 -24.39 38.10 -20.97
C ALA A 738 -23.64 37.75 -22.27
N GLY A 739 -23.24 36.49 -22.43
CA GLY A 739 -22.72 35.96 -23.69
C GLY A 739 -22.28 34.50 -23.61
N LYS A 740 -23.24 33.57 -23.73
CA LYS A 740 -23.01 32.17 -24.13
C LYS A 740 -22.32 32.11 -25.49
N TYR A 741 -21.39 31.17 -25.72
CA TYR A 741 -21.25 30.35 -26.95
C TYR A 741 -20.34 29.13 -26.61
N THR A 742 -20.88 27.92 -26.40
CA THR A 742 -21.10 26.79 -27.33
C THR A 742 -19.85 26.18 -28.00
N LEU A 743 -19.77 24.85 -27.83
CA LEU A 743 -19.11 23.85 -28.67
C LEU A 743 -19.43 23.97 -30.17
N GLY A 744 -18.50 23.50 -31.00
CA GLY A 744 -18.64 23.18 -32.42
C GLY A 744 -17.34 23.55 -33.14
N VAL A 745 -16.59 22.66 -33.81
CA VAL A 745 -16.90 21.38 -34.47
C VAL A 745 -15.75 20.41 -34.24
#